data_AF-A0A8C6FNN9-F1
#
_entry.id   AF-A0A8C6FNN9-F1
#
_cell.length_a   1.000
_cell.length_b   1.000
_cell.length_c   1.000
_cell.angle_alpha   90.00
_cell.angle_beta   90.00
_cell.angle_gamma   90.00
#
_symmetry.space_group_name_H-M   'P 1'
#
loop_
_entity.id
_entity.type
_entity.pdbx_description
1 polymer ?
#
loop_
_entity_poly.entity_id
_entity_poly.type
_entity_poly.pdbx_seq_one_letter_code
_entity_poly.pdbx_strand_id
1 'polypeptide(L)'
;METDSQNNPQERPTPSSNGRASMEDSDLLIEAVKDEKIELVQQLLERGADVNFQEEWGWSPLHNAVQVDREDIVDLLLSHGADPCLRKKNGATPFIIAGIVGNVKLLKLLLPKVADVNECDVNGFTAFMEAAVYGKVEALRFLYNNGAEVNLHRKTVEDQERIKKGGATALMDAAEKGHVAVVEILLQEMGADVNARDNRGRNALIYALLNSDDEKVKAVTRLLLDCKVDVNVRGEGRKTPLILAVEKKNLDLVQMLLEQTAIEINDTDSEGKTALLLAVELRLKEIAQLLCHKGASTQCGDLVAIAKRNYDSDLAKFLRQHGAVEDVRPHTEAWKPQSSRWGEALKHLHRIYRPMIGKLKIFIDEEYKIADTSEGGIYLGFYEDQEVAVKRFYEGSTRGQNEVSCLQSNRANGHVVTFYGSESDGGCLYVCLALCEHTLGKHLADRRGEAVQNKEDEFARNILSSLFKAVEELHLSGYTHRDLQPQNILIDSKNGACLADFDKSIKGTGDPREIRRDLEALGLLVLYVVNKGNVSFEMLKDLRTEELIEHSPDEETRDLTEHLLVPGDNVKGHLSGLLAHPFFWSWESRYRTLRDVGNESDIKTRNTDGRILQLLQPETSELPTSFAQWTNEVDEYVMKKMNAFYKKGNTYQNTVGDLLKFIRNLGEHINEQKNAEMKSKIGEPSQYFQEKFPDLVMYVYKKLQNTEYAKHFPKNLNPNKADV
;
A
#
# COMPACT_ATOMS: atom_id res chain seq x y z
N MET A 1 -3.96 -50.48 37.97
CA MET A 1 -5.31 -50.84 37.50
C MET A 1 -5.64 -49.81 36.42
N GLU A 2 -5.15 -49.98 35.19
CA GLU A 2 -5.74 -50.84 34.12
C GLU A 2 -7.19 -50.38 33.83
N THR A 3 -7.65 -50.03 32.62
CA THR A 3 -7.27 -50.29 31.21
C THR A 3 -8.08 -49.32 30.30
N ASP A 4 -7.53 -48.80 29.19
CA ASP A 4 -7.77 -49.19 27.77
C ASP A 4 -9.23 -49.60 27.44
N SER A 5 -9.92 -49.23 26.36
CA SER A 5 -9.54 -48.79 25.00
C SER A 5 -10.80 -48.62 24.11
N GLN A 6 -10.62 -48.11 22.88
CA GLN A 6 -11.46 -48.21 21.67
C GLN A 6 -12.65 -47.24 21.47
N ASN A 7 -12.38 -46.11 20.81
CA ASN A 7 -13.34 -45.42 19.93
C ASN A 7 -13.07 -45.86 18.48
N ASN A 8 -13.99 -46.65 17.93
CA ASN A 8 -14.11 -46.90 16.49
C ASN A 8 -15.09 -45.87 15.91
N PRO A 9 -14.80 -45.18 14.79
CA PRO A 9 -15.79 -44.38 14.09
C PRO A 9 -16.71 -45.29 13.28
N GLN A 10 -17.94 -45.51 13.76
CA GLN A 10 -19.02 -46.05 12.93
C GLN A 10 -19.36 -45.05 11.82
N GLU A 11 -19.06 -45.46 10.60
CA GLU A 11 -19.83 -45.29 9.36
C GLU A 11 -20.72 -44.04 9.28
N ARG A 12 -20.25 -43.06 8.50
CA ARG A 12 -21.12 -42.05 7.87
C ARG A 12 -22.17 -42.78 7.02
N PRO A 13 -23.46 -42.42 7.09
CA PRO A 13 -24.41 -42.84 6.08
C PRO A 13 -23.98 -42.27 4.73
N THR A 14 -23.92 -43.11 3.71
CA THR A 14 -23.81 -42.69 2.31
C THR A 14 -24.98 -41.76 1.97
N PRO A 15 -24.77 -40.66 1.21
CA PRO A 15 -25.88 -39.84 0.75
C PRO A 15 -26.74 -40.70 -0.18
N SER A 16 -28.03 -40.81 0.11
CA SER A 16 -28.96 -41.50 -0.78
C SER A 16 -28.95 -40.82 -2.15
N SER A 17 -29.13 -41.59 -3.22
CA SER A 17 -29.22 -41.06 -4.60
C SER A 17 -30.35 -40.03 -4.78
N ASN A 18 -31.32 -39.99 -3.86
CA ASN A 18 -32.42 -39.01 -3.88
C ASN A 18 -31.98 -37.60 -3.47
N GLY A 19 -30.93 -37.44 -2.66
CA GLY A 19 -30.49 -36.12 -2.19
C GLY A 19 -29.71 -35.31 -3.26
N ARG A 20 -29.13 -35.98 -4.26
CA ARG A 20 -28.44 -35.32 -5.37
C ARG A 20 -29.41 -34.84 -6.45
N ALA A 21 -30.43 -35.65 -6.74
CA ALA A 21 -31.51 -35.29 -7.65
C ALA A 21 -32.35 -34.10 -7.12
N SER A 22 -32.61 -34.04 -5.80
CA SER A 22 -33.40 -32.94 -5.24
C SER A 22 -32.66 -31.59 -5.23
N MET A 23 -31.32 -31.57 -5.18
CA MET A 23 -30.55 -30.32 -5.31
C MET A 23 -30.57 -29.82 -6.76
N GLU A 24 -30.33 -30.70 -7.74
CA GLU A 24 -30.39 -30.35 -9.16
C GLU A 24 -31.80 -29.86 -9.56
N ASP A 25 -32.87 -30.49 -9.06
CA ASP A 25 -34.24 -30.05 -9.31
C ASP A 25 -34.57 -28.70 -8.64
N SER A 26 -33.89 -28.34 -7.53
CA SER A 26 -34.09 -27.06 -6.84
C SER A 26 -33.37 -25.91 -7.54
N ASP A 27 -32.19 -26.16 -8.10
CA ASP A 27 -31.50 -25.23 -8.99
C ASP A 27 -32.33 -24.99 -10.27
N LEU A 28 -32.84 -26.07 -10.88
CA LEU A 28 -33.72 -26.00 -12.06
C LEU A 28 -35.04 -25.27 -11.78
N LEU A 29 -35.56 -25.33 -10.55
CA LEU A 29 -36.75 -24.59 -10.15
C LEU A 29 -36.50 -23.07 -10.21
N ILE A 30 -35.34 -22.61 -9.73
CA ILE A 30 -34.97 -21.19 -9.83
C ILE A 30 -34.85 -20.75 -11.29
N GLU A 31 -34.19 -21.56 -12.14
CA GLU A 31 -34.08 -21.26 -13.57
C GLU A 31 -35.45 -21.23 -14.26
N ALA A 32 -36.34 -22.19 -13.96
CA ALA A 32 -37.68 -22.24 -14.53
C ALA A 32 -38.54 -21.01 -14.12
N VAL A 33 -38.37 -20.51 -12.89
CA VAL A 33 -39.01 -19.28 -12.43
C VAL A 33 -38.44 -18.05 -13.14
N LYS A 34 -37.11 -17.94 -13.26
CA LYS A 34 -36.43 -16.84 -13.97
C LYS A 34 -36.84 -16.78 -15.44
N ASP A 35 -37.06 -17.93 -16.06
CA ASP A 35 -37.54 -18.10 -17.43
C ASP A 35 -39.07 -18.01 -17.58
N GLU A 36 -39.80 -17.83 -16.47
CA GLU A 36 -41.26 -17.69 -16.42
C GLU A 36 -42.05 -18.89 -16.97
N LYS A 37 -41.49 -20.11 -16.89
CA LYS A 37 -42.07 -21.35 -17.42
C LYS A 37 -42.99 -22.02 -16.40
N ILE A 38 -44.22 -21.53 -16.26
CA ILE A 38 -45.16 -21.97 -15.21
C ILE A 38 -45.41 -23.49 -15.20
N GLU A 39 -45.53 -24.15 -16.35
CA GLU A 39 -45.74 -25.60 -16.40
C GLU A 39 -44.53 -26.37 -15.91
N LEU A 40 -43.32 -25.87 -16.17
CA LEU A 40 -42.08 -26.48 -15.68
C LEU A 40 -41.92 -26.25 -14.17
N VAL A 41 -42.26 -25.05 -13.68
CA VAL A 41 -42.29 -24.75 -12.24
C VAL A 41 -43.24 -25.71 -11.52
N GLN A 42 -44.46 -25.90 -12.04
CA GLN A 42 -45.42 -26.84 -11.46
C GLN A 42 -44.87 -28.28 -11.45
N GLN A 43 -44.30 -28.75 -12.56
CA GLN A 43 -43.73 -30.10 -12.65
C GLN A 43 -42.59 -30.31 -11.65
N LEU A 44 -41.72 -29.32 -11.46
CA LEU A 44 -40.59 -29.42 -10.53
C LEU A 44 -41.05 -29.43 -9.07
N LEU A 45 -42.05 -28.63 -8.71
CA LEU A 45 -42.65 -28.64 -7.38
C LEU A 45 -43.36 -29.97 -7.09
N GLU A 46 -44.09 -30.53 -8.05
CA GLU A 46 -44.74 -31.85 -7.93
C GLU A 46 -43.72 -33.00 -7.79
N ARG A 47 -42.50 -32.83 -8.33
CA ARG A 47 -41.37 -33.77 -8.16
C ARG A 47 -40.65 -33.63 -6.81
N GLY A 48 -41.02 -32.64 -6.00
CA GLY A 48 -40.45 -32.40 -4.68
C GLY A 48 -39.20 -31.53 -4.69
N ALA A 49 -39.04 -30.64 -5.68
CA ALA A 49 -38.05 -29.57 -5.62
C ALA A 49 -38.28 -28.72 -4.35
N ASP A 50 -37.20 -28.28 -3.71
CA ASP A 50 -37.31 -27.46 -2.50
C ASP A 50 -37.74 -26.03 -2.87
N VAL A 51 -39.01 -25.73 -2.61
CA VAL A 51 -39.63 -24.43 -2.88
C VAL A 51 -38.95 -23.25 -2.15
N ASN A 52 -38.22 -23.54 -1.07
CA ASN A 52 -37.50 -22.55 -0.26
C ASN A 52 -35.99 -22.60 -0.45
N PHE A 53 -35.51 -23.33 -1.47
CA PHE A 53 -34.10 -23.36 -1.83
C PHE A 53 -33.53 -21.95 -2.03
N GLN A 54 -32.26 -21.76 -1.67
CA GLN A 54 -31.57 -20.47 -1.77
C GLN A 54 -30.26 -20.62 -2.56
N GLU A 55 -30.14 -19.93 -3.69
CA GLU A 55 -28.93 -19.90 -4.51
C GLU A 55 -27.83 -18.99 -3.92
N GLU A 56 -26.76 -18.76 -4.68
CA GLU A 56 -25.76 -17.76 -4.33
C GLU A 56 -26.44 -16.40 -4.08
N TRP A 57 -26.10 -15.75 -2.96
CA TRP A 57 -26.76 -14.52 -2.45
C TRP A 57 -28.12 -14.71 -1.77
N GLY A 58 -28.57 -15.95 -1.57
CA GLY A 58 -29.75 -16.25 -0.77
C GLY A 58 -31.08 -16.05 -1.50
N TRP A 59 -31.08 -15.97 -2.83
CA TRP A 59 -32.30 -15.81 -3.61
C TRP A 59 -33.08 -17.13 -3.66
N SER A 60 -34.39 -17.05 -3.41
CA SER A 60 -35.30 -18.21 -3.50
C SER A 60 -36.17 -18.15 -4.75
N PRO A 61 -36.85 -19.25 -5.14
CA PRO A 61 -37.86 -19.23 -6.19
C PRO A 61 -38.88 -18.10 -6.00
N LEU A 62 -39.37 -17.88 -4.78
CA LEU A 62 -40.34 -16.82 -4.49
C LEU A 62 -39.76 -15.40 -4.70
N HIS A 63 -38.51 -15.15 -4.30
CA HIS A 63 -37.86 -13.86 -4.56
C HIS A 63 -37.75 -13.59 -6.07
N ASN A 64 -37.37 -14.60 -6.85
CA ASN A 64 -37.24 -14.48 -8.31
C ASN A 64 -38.61 -14.26 -8.96
N ALA A 65 -39.65 -15.01 -8.55
CA ALA A 65 -41.00 -14.87 -9.08
C ALA A 65 -41.58 -13.47 -8.86
N VAL A 66 -41.34 -12.88 -7.69
CA VAL A 66 -41.69 -11.48 -7.42
C VAL A 66 -40.89 -10.54 -8.31
N GLN A 67 -39.57 -10.74 -8.42
CA GLN A 67 -38.69 -9.87 -9.22
C GLN A 67 -39.05 -9.82 -10.71
N VAL A 68 -39.47 -10.95 -11.29
CA VAL A 68 -39.96 -11.02 -12.68
C VAL A 68 -41.43 -10.60 -12.84
N ASP A 69 -42.07 -10.15 -11.76
CA ASP A 69 -43.44 -9.63 -11.73
C ASP A 69 -44.53 -10.64 -12.15
N ARG A 70 -44.39 -11.90 -11.73
CA ARG A 70 -45.29 -13.01 -12.10
C ARG A 70 -46.17 -13.46 -10.95
N GLU A 71 -47.34 -12.81 -10.82
CA GLU A 71 -48.38 -13.10 -9.81
C GLU A 71 -48.79 -14.59 -9.78
N ASP A 72 -48.95 -15.21 -10.95
CA ASP A 72 -49.36 -16.60 -11.10
C ASP A 72 -48.31 -17.59 -10.57
N ILE A 73 -47.03 -17.31 -10.83
CA ILE A 73 -45.92 -18.11 -10.30
C ILE A 73 -45.78 -17.89 -8.79
N VAL A 74 -45.97 -16.65 -8.31
CA VAL A 74 -45.97 -16.34 -6.87
C VAL A 74 -47.07 -17.12 -6.14
N ASP A 75 -48.30 -17.10 -6.65
CA ASP A 75 -49.42 -17.86 -6.09
C ASP A 75 -49.14 -19.38 -6.08
N LEU A 76 -48.60 -19.92 -7.18
CA LEU A 76 -48.22 -21.32 -7.29
C LEU A 76 -47.18 -21.71 -6.22
N LEU A 77 -46.10 -20.93 -6.08
CA LEU A 77 -45.05 -21.18 -5.10
C LEU A 77 -45.58 -21.10 -3.66
N LEU A 78 -46.42 -20.10 -3.35
CA LEU A 78 -47.04 -19.96 -2.03
C LEU A 78 -47.99 -21.14 -1.72
N SER A 79 -48.75 -21.62 -2.71
CA SER A 79 -49.62 -22.79 -2.57
C SER A 79 -48.84 -24.09 -2.27
N HIS A 80 -47.56 -24.14 -2.68
CA HIS A 80 -46.63 -25.23 -2.42
C HIS A 80 -45.73 -25.01 -1.18
N GLY A 81 -46.04 -24.01 -0.35
CA GLY A 81 -45.39 -23.81 0.94
C GLY A 81 -44.13 -22.95 0.91
N ALA A 82 -43.96 -22.11 -0.13
CA ALA A 82 -42.95 -21.06 -0.10
C ALA A 82 -43.13 -20.16 1.14
N ASP A 83 -42.06 -19.87 1.86
CA ASP A 83 -42.06 -18.97 3.01
C ASP A 83 -42.08 -17.51 2.51
N PRO A 84 -43.20 -16.78 2.72
CA PRO A 84 -43.35 -15.40 2.25
C PRO A 84 -42.45 -14.39 3.01
N CYS A 85 -41.87 -14.79 4.15
CA CYS A 85 -41.00 -13.97 4.98
C CYS A 85 -39.52 -14.36 4.86
N LEU A 86 -39.18 -15.34 4.02
CA LEU A 86 -37.80 -15.77 3.83
C LEU A 86 -36.94 -14.61 3.35
N ARG A 87 -35.74 -14.45 3.92
CA ARG A 87 -34.83 -13.34 3.60
C ARG A 87 -33.64 -13.81 2.78
N LYS A 88 -33.28 -13.06 1.74
CA LYS A 88 -32.01 -13.25 1.02
C LYS A 88 -30.83 -12.65 1.81
N LYS A 89 -29.58 -12.79 1.34
CA LYS A 89 -28.39 -12.42 2.14
C LYS A 89 -28.33 -10.95 2.59
N ASN A 90 -28.91 -10.01 1.85
CA ASN A 90 -29.01 -8.61 2.28
C ASN A 90 -30.20 -8.35 3.23
N GLY A 91 -30.91 -9.40 3.65
CA GLY A 91 -32.08 -9.30 4.52
C GLY A 91 -33.39 -8.92 3.83
N ALA A 92 -33.42 -8.65 2.52
CA ALA A 92 -34.67 -8.30 1.84
C ALA A 92 -35.62 -9.51 1.75
N THR A 93 -36.91 -9.26 1.97
CA THR A 93 -38.02 -10.21 1.82
C THR A 93 -38.66 -10.08 0.44
N PRO A 94 -39.49 -11.04 0.00
CA PRO A 94 -40.33 -10.90 -1.19
C PRO A 94 -41.20 -9.64 -1.17
N PHE A 95 -41.70 -9.23 -0.01
CA PHE A 95 -42.51 -8.00 0.13
C PHE A 95 -41.71 -6.73 -0.18
N ILE A 96 -40.46 -6.64 0.29
CA ILE A 96 -39.57 -5.52 -0.04
C ILE A 96 -39.27 -5.50 -1.56
N ILE A 97 -39.03 -6.66 -2.18
CA ILE A 97 -38.83 -6.76 -3.64
C ILE A 97 -40.10 -6.33 -4.41
N ALA A 98 -41.29 -6.64 -3.92
CA ALA A 98 -42.53 -6.18 -4.55
C ALA A 98 -42.64 -4.64 -4.55
N GLY A 99 -42.04 -3.94 -3.58
CA GLY A 99 -41.89 -2.48 -3.58
C GLY A 99 -40.98 -1.98 -4.72
N ILE A 100 -39.87 -2.68 -4.99
CA ILE A 100 -38.95 -2.40 -6.12
C ILE A 100 -39.68 -2.53 -7.46
N VAL A 101 -40.41 -3.64 -7.62
CA VAL A 101 -41.17 -3.94 -8.85
C VAL A 101 -42.31 -2.94 -9.02
N GLY A 102 -42.98 -2.63 -7.92
CA GLY A 102 -44.07 -1.65 -7.86
C GLY A 102 -45.43 -2.23 -8.21
N ASN A 103 -45.58 -3.55 -8.29
CA ASN A 103 -46.86 -4.19 -8.53
C ASN A 103 -47.69 -4.24 -7.25
N VAL A 104 -48.74 -3.42 -7.20
CA VAL A 104 -49.67 -3.32 -6.07
C VAL A 104 -50.37 -4.65 -5.78
N LYS A 105 -50.59 -5.51 -6.77
CA LYS A 105 -51.23 -6.81 -6.53
C LYS A 105 -50.29 -7.78 -5.79
N LEU A 106 -49.01 -7.82 -6.14
CA LEU A 106 -48.01 -8.57 -5.38
C LEU A 106 -47.88 -8.04 -3.95
N LEU A 107 -47.86 -6.72 -3.78
CA LEU A 107 -47.88 -6.10 -2.44
C LEU A 107 -49.14 -6.49 -1.66
N LYS A 108 -50.33 -6.47 -2.28
CA LYS A 108 -51.60 -6.91 -1.67
C LYS A 108 -51.60 -8.40 -1.30
N LEU A 109 -51.00 -9.24 -2.14
CA LEU A 109 -50.92 -10.68 -1.93
C LEU A 109 -50.01 -11.03 -0.74
N LEU A 110 -48.88 -10.33 -0.63
CA LEU A 110 -47.85 -10.58 0.38
C LEU A 110 -48.12 -9.84 1.70
N LEU A 111 -48.82 -8.70 1.70
CA LEU A 111 -49.07 -7.89 2.90
C LEU A 111 -49.71 -8.68 4.07
N PRO A 112 -50.72 -9.54 3.86
CA PRO A 112 -51.28 -10.35 4.95
C PRO A 112 -50.33 -11.41 5.51
N LYS A 113 -49.18 -11.63 4.86
CA LYS A 113 -48.17 -12.62 5.22
C LYS A 113 -46.97 -12.02 5.95
N VAL A 114 -46.77 -10.71 5.88
CA VAL A 114 -45.71 -10.01 6.62
C VAL A 114 -46.21 -9.58 8.00
N ALA A 115 -45.31 -9.54 8.98
CA ALA A 115 -45.64 -9.13 10.34
C ALA A 115 -45.74 -7.60 10.51
N ASP A 116 -45.02 -6.85 9.68
CA ASP A 116 -44.94 -5.38 9.74
C ASP A 116 -44.71 -4.82 8.32
N VAL A 117 -45.53 -3.85 7.91
CA VAL A 117 -45.38 -3.12 6.62
C VAL A 117 -44.07 -2.32 6.57
N ASN A 118 -43.52 -1.98 7.74
CA ASN A 118 -42.26 -1.25 7.91
C ASN A 118 -41.05 -2.15 8.12
N GLU A 119 -41.17 -3.46 7.85
CA GLU A 119 -39.99 -4.32 7.84
C GLU A 119 -38.93 -3.81 6.86
N CYS A 120 -37.66 -4.00 7.22
CA CYS A 120 -36.54 -3.53 6.42
C CYS A 120 -35.47 -4.60 6.23
N ASP A 121 -34.63 -4.40 5.21
CA ASP A 121 -33.44 -5.20 4.95
C ASP A 121 -32.28 -4.84 5.91
N VAL A 122 -31.12 -5.49 5.80
CA VAL A 122 -29.97 -5.22 6.72
C VAL A 122 -29.38 -3.82 6.58
N ASN A 123 -29.71 -3.10 5.50
CA ASN A 123 -29.30 -1.73 5.27
C ASN A 123 -30.42 -0.73 5.61
N GLY A 124 -31.54 -1.21 6.16
CA GLY A 124 -32.67 -0.40 6.60
C GLY A 124 -33.66 -0.03 5.49
N PHE A 125 -33.59 -0.60 4.29
CA PHE A 125 -34.56 -0.33 3.23
C PHE A 125 -35.89 -1.03 3.50
N THR A 126 -36.97 -0.26 3.52
CA THR A 126 -38.36 -0.76 3.56
C THR A 126 -38.96 -0.83 2.15
N ALA A 127 -40.06 -1.56 1.98
CA ALA A 127 -40.79 -1.58 0.71
C ALA A 127 -41.20 -0.17 0.24
N PHE A 128 -41.49 0.74 1.18
CA PHE A 128 -41.86 2.14 0.88
C PHE A 128 -40.66 2.95 0.35
N MET A 129 -39.49 2.77 0.95
CA MET A 129 -38.25 3.38 0.43
C MET A 129 -37.91 2.83 -0.96
N GLU A 130 -38.02 1.52 -1.17
CA GLU A 130 -37.80 0.92 -2.49
C GLU A 130 -38.76 1.46 -3.55
N ALA A 131 -40.06 1.58 -3.23
CA ALA A 131 -41.02 2.20 -4.14
C ALA A 131 -40.63 3.64 -4.49
N ALA A 132 -40.07 4.40 -3.54
CA ALA A 132 -39.57 5.75 -3.77
C ALA A 132 -38.30 5.77 -4.64
N VAL A 133 -37.31 4.90 -4.35
CA VAL A 133 -36.07 4.72 -5.13
C VAL A 133 -36.39 4.40 -6.60
N TYR A 134 -37.38 3.54 -6.84
CA TYR A 134 -37.73 3.05 -8.17
C TYR A 134 -38.88 3.80 -8.84
N GLY A 135 -39.37 4.89 -8.25
CA GLY A 135 -40.36 5.78 -8.86
C GLY A 135 -41.77 5.16 -8.98
N LYS A 136 -42.11 4.18 -8.12
CA LYS A 136 -43.33 3.38 -8.21
C LYS A 136 -44.49 4.05 -7.47
N VAL A 137 -45.10 5.05 -8.12
CA VAL A 137 -46.17 5.89 -7.55
C VAL A 137 -47.33 5.07 -6.96
N GLU A 138 -47.87 4.11 -7.69
CA GLU A 138 -49.03 3.31 -7.23
C GLU A 138 -48.68 2.43 -6.02
N ALA A 139 -47.49 1.83 -6.01
CA ALA A 139 -46.99 1.05 -4.88
C ALA A 139 -46.74 1.94 -3.65
N LEU A 140 -46.15 3.12 -3.85
CA LEU A 140 -45.91 4.10 -2.80
C LEU A 140 -47.23 4.51 -2.12
N ARG A 141 -48.26 4.85 -2.92
CA ARG A 141 -49.60 5.18 -2.41
C ARG A 141 -50.25 4.02 -1.69
N PHE A 142 -50.15 2.82 -2.24
CA PHE A 142 -50.67 1.61 -1.59
C PHE A 142 -50.02 1.39 -0.23
N LEU A 143 -48.69 1.43 -0.15
CA LEU A 143 -47.94 1.22 1.09
C LEU A 143 -48.28 2.28 2.14
N TYR A 144 -48.34 3.56 1.75
CA TYR A 144 -48.77 4.65 2.64
C TYR A 144 -50.17 4.39 3.24
N ASN A 145 -51.15 4.04 2.39
CA ASN A 145 -52.51 3.74 2.82
C ASN A 145 -52.62 2.50 3.72
N ASN A 146 -51.59 1.65 3.75
CA ASN A 146 -51.51 0.47 4.62
C ASN A 146 -50.55 0.68 5.80
N GLY A 147 -50.23 1.93 6.15
CA GLY A 147 -49.52 2.26 7.39
C GLY A 147 -48.00 2.31 7.28
N ALA A 148 -47.44 2.40 6.07
CA ALA A 148 -46.01 2.65 5.92
C ALA A 148 -45.61 4.00 6.51
N GLU A 149 -44.56 4.01 7.32
CA GLU A 149 -44.01 5.22 7.95
C GLU A 149 -43.11 5.98 6.97
N VAL A 150 -43.56 7.18 6.57
CA VAL A 150 -42.92 8.01 5.53
C VAL A 150 -41.54 8.52 5.94
N ASN A 151 -41.37 8.86 7.22
CA ASN A 151 -40.20 9.55 7.76
C ASN A 151 -39.21 8.62 8.48
N LEU A 152 -39.23 7.31 8.15
CA LEU A 152 -38.24 6.39 8.68
C LEU A 152 -36.83 6.74 8.18
N HIS A 153 -35.89 6.69 9.11
CA HIS A 153 -34.46 6.79 8.84
C HIS A 153 -33.88 5.37 8.74
N ARG A 154 -33.17 5.06 7.65
CA ARG A 154 -32.51 3.75 7.47
C ARG A 154 -31.61 3.41 8.65
N LYS A 155 -31.91 2.32 9.35
CA LYS A 155 -31.05 1.73 10.38
C LYS A 155 -30.18 0.66 9.76
N THR A 156 -28.87 0.86 9.78
CA THR A 156 -27.88 -0.08 9.25
C THR A 156 -27.20 -0.83 10.39
N VAL A 157 -26.42 -1.86 10.06
CA VAL A 157 -25.55 -2.53 11.04
C VAL A 157 -24.53 -1.56 11.67
N GLU A 158 -24.11 -1.85 12.93
CA GLU A 158 -23.28 -0.95 13.75
C GLU A 158 -22.00 -0.47 13.05
N ASP A 159 -21.31 -1.36 12.32
CA ASP A 159 -20.07 -1.00 11.61
C ASP A 159 -20.29 0.02 10.50
N GLN A 160 -21.45 0.00 9.84
CA GLN A 160 -21.84 1.00 8.86
C GLN A 160 -22.19 2.34 9.54
N GLU A 161 -22.88 2.29 10.69
CA GLU A 161 -23.22 3.48 11.46
C GLU A 161 -21.97 4.20 12.01
N ARG A 162 -20.95 3.46 12.45
CA ARG A 162 -19.64 4.01 12.89
C ARG A 162 -18.97 4.87 11.83
N ILE A 163 -19.15 4.53 10.54
CA ILE A 163 -18.65 5.32 9.41
C ILE A 163 -19.72 6.27 8.82
N LYS A 164 -20.74 6.61 9.63
CA LYS A 164 -21.84 7.52 9.29
C LYS A 164 -22.63 7.11 8.04
N LYS A 165 -22.74 5.81 7.73
CA LYS A 165 -23.70 5.30 6.75
C LYS A 165 -25.07 5.11 7.41
N GLY A 166 -26.12 5.06 6.59
CA GLY A 166 -27.51 5.00 7.06
C GLY A 166 -28.14 6.37 7.28
N GLY A 167 -29.34 6.37 7.86
CA GLY A 167 -30.09 7.56 8.23
C GLY A 167 -30.91 8.21 7.10
N ALA A 168 -30.81 7.73 5.87
CA ALA A 168 -31.57 8.32 4.75
C ALA A 168 -33.06 7.93 4.76
N THR A 169 -33.88 8.74 4.09
CA THR A 169 -35.34 8.61 4.02
C THR A 169 -35.82 8.40 2.58
N ALA A 170 -37.09 8.00 2.40
CA ALA A 170 -37.69 7.82 1.08
C ALA A 170 -37.67 9.09 0.21
N LEU A 171 -37.81 10.27 0.83
CA LEU A 171 -37.71 11.55 0.14
C LEU A 171 -36.31 11.80 -0.44
N MET A 172 -35.26 11.46 0.31
CA MET A 172 -33.88 11.57 -0.17
C MET A 172 -33.63 10.64 -1.35
N ASP A 173 -34.13 9.41 -1.30
CA ASP A 173 -33.97 8.44 -2.38
C ASP A 173 -34.69 8.90 -3.66
N ALA A 174 -35.95 9.36 -3.54
CA ALA A 174 -36.70 9.88 -4.67
C ALA A 174 -36.04 11.12 -5.30
N ALA A 175 -35.49 12.01 -4.46
CA ALA A 175 -34.76 13.18 -4.90
C ALA A 175 -33.47 12.81 -5.65
N GLU A 176 -32.69 11.87 -5.11
CA GLU A 176 -31.45 11.38 -5.75
C GLU A 176 -31.71 10.73 -7.11
N LYS A 177 -32.83 10.03 -7.27
CA LYS A 177 -33.20 9.38 -8.54
C LYS A 177 -33.98 10.30 -9.48
N GLY A 178 -34.35 11.50 -9.03
CA GLY A 178 -35.01 12.51 -9.86
C GLY A 178 -36.48 12.18 -10.15
N HIS A 179 -37.14 11.40 -9.29
CA HIS A 179 -38.54 11.01 -9.47
C HIS A 179 -39.48 12.14 -9.04
N VAL A 180 -39.62 13.16 -9.90
CA VAL A 180 -40.37 14.41 -9.62
C VAL A 180 -41.76 14.14 -9.04
N ALA A 181 -42.55 13.25 -9.67
CA ALA A 181 -43.90 12.92 -9.20
C ALA A 181 -43.90 12.28 -7.81
N VAL A 182 -42.92 11.41 -7.50
CA VAL A 182 -42.80 10.80 -6.16
C VAL A 182 -42.41 11.85 -5.12
N VAL A 183 -41.47 12.74 -5.44
CA VAL A 183 -41.07 13.84 -4.55
C VAL A 183 -42.27 14.75 -4.23
N GLU A 184 -43.05 15.11 -5.26
CA GLU A 184 -44.25 15.93 -5.10
C GLU A 184 -45.27 15.26 -4.16
N ILE A 185 -45.58 13.98 -4.40
CA ILE A 185 -46.51 13.20 -3.58
C ILE A 185 -46.01 13.10 -2.13
N LEU A 186 -44.73 12.82 -1.92
CA LEU A 186 -44.15 12.70 -0.58
C LEU A 186 -44.29 14.00 0.21
N LEU A 187 -44.01 15.15 -0.42
CA LEU A 187 -44.06 16.46 0.22
C LEU A 187 -45.49 16.97 0.44
N GLN A 188 -46.34 16.86 -0.57
CA GLN A 188 -47.65 17.51 -0.57
C GLN A 188 -48.75 16.63 0.02
N GLU A 189 -48.65 15.30 -0.12
CA GLU A 189 -49.73 14.38 0.26
C GLU A 189 -49.37 13.50 1.46
N MET A 190 -48.10 13.13 1.63
CA MET A 190 -47.69 12.13 2.63
C MET A 190 -46.97 12.72 3.84
N GLY A 191 -46.75 14.04 3.90
CA GLY A 191 -46.15 14.71 5.05
C GLY A 191 -44.69 14.34 5.30
N ALA A 192 -43.92 14.12 4.23
CA ALA A 192 -42.49 13.87 4.33
C ALA A 192 -41.75 15.08 4.94
N ASP A 193 -40.87 14.82 5.90
CA ASP A 193 -40.01 15.85 6.49
C ASP A 193 -38.92 16.26 5.48
N VAL A 194 -39.13 17.42 4.86
CA VAL A 194 -38.21 18.02 3.88
C VAL A 194 -36.81 18.30 4.47
N ASN A 195 -36.71 18.48 5.79
CA ASN A 195 -35.48 18.83 6.49
C ASN A 195 -34.84 17.66 7.26
N ALA A 196 -35.37 16.44 7.09
CA ALA A 196 -34.73 15.24 7.60
C ALA A 196 -33.28 15.15 7.12
N ARG A 197 -32.40 14.62 7.98
CA ARG A 197 -30.97 14.47 7.69
C ARG A 197 -30.51 13.05 7.90
N ASP A 198 -29.65 12.57 7.01
CA ASP A 198 -28.99 11.27 7.16
C ASP A 198 -27.85 11.32 8.19
N ASN A 199 -27.17 10.20 8.41
CA ASN A 199 -26.08 10.12 9.38
C ASN A 199 -24.84 10.95 9.00
N ARG A 200 -24.75 11.41 7.73
CA ARG A 200 -23.73 12.36 7.26
C ARG A 200 -24.20 13.83 7.33
N GLY A 201 -25.43 14.08 7.76
CA GLY A 201 -26.01 15.43 7.84
C GLY A 201 -26.60 15.95 6.52
N ARG A 202 -26.79 15.08 5.52
CA ARG A 202 -27.32 15.43 4.19
C ARG A 202 -28.85 15.40 4.20
N ASN A 203 -29.48 16.37 3.55
CA ASN A 203 -30.93 16.40 3.32
C ASN A 203 -31.29 16.06 1.86
N ALA A 204 -32.59 16.03 1.54
CA ALA A 204 -33.08 15.72 0.20
C ALA A 204 -32.54 16.66 -0.91
N LEU A 205 -32.22 17.93 -0.59
CA LEU A 205 -31.65 18.87 -1.55
C LEU A 205 -30.21 18.48 -1.95
N ILE A 206 -29.39 18.05 -0.98
CA ILE A 206 -28.05 17.51 -1.30
C ILE A 206 -28.17 16.27 -2.18
N TYR A 207 -29.09 15.36 -1.87
CA TYR A 207 -29.32 14.16 -2.67
C TYR A 207 -29.79 14.48 -4.09
N ALA A 208 -30.71 15.44 -4.27
CA ALA A 208 -31.13 15.91 -5.59
C ALA A 208 -29.93 16.38 -6.43
N LEU A 209 -29.02 17.15 -5.82
CA LEU A 209 -27.82 17.65 -6.48
C LEU A 209 -26.75 16.58 -6.75
N LEU A 210 -26.96 15.31 -6.42
CA LEU A 210 -26.10 14.21 -6.87
C LEU A 210 -26.58 13.59 -8.19
N ASN A 211 -27.84 13.82 -8.58
CA ASN A 211 -28.39 13.27 -9.81
C ASN A 211 -27.73 13.89 -11.06
N SER A 212 -27.56 13.09 -12.12
CA SER A 212 -26.88 13.50 -13.36
C SER A 212 -27.81 14.11 -14.43
N ASP A 213 -29.13 14.02 -14.28
CA ASP A 213 -30.15 14.53 -15.19
C ASP A 213 -30.55 15.97 -14.81
N ASP A 214 -29.99 16.95 -15.53
CA ASP A 214 -30.13 18.37 -15.20
C ASP A 214 -31.59 18.86 -15.12
N GLU A 215 -32.48 18.35 -15.98
CA GLU A 215 -33.88 18.81 -16.00
C GLU A 215 -34.66 18.27 -14.80
N LYS A 216 -34.44 17.00 -14.43
CA LYS A 216 -35.02 16.43 -13.21
C LYS A 216 -34.47 17.09 -11.96
N VAL A 217 -33.17 17.36 -11.90
CA VAL A 217 -32.55 18.07 -10.77
C VAL A 217 -33.18 19.44 -10.57
N LYS A 218 -33.39 20.21 -11.65
CA LYS A 218 -34.06 21.52 -11.56
C LYS A 218 -35.48 21.39 -11.02
N ALA A 219 -36.27 20.46 -11.54
CA ALA A 219 -37.65 20.26 -11.10
C ALA A 219 -37.74 19.84 -9.62
N VAL A 220 -36.94 18.85 -9.21
CA VAL A 220 -36.88 18.40 -7.80
C VAL A 220 -36.39 19.51 -6.88
N THR A 221 -35.34 20.25 -7.28
CA THR A 221 -34.81 21.37 -6.50
C THR A 221 -35.88 22.42 -6.26
N ARG A 222 -36.65 22.78 -7.29
CA ARG A 222 -37.75 23.75 -7.17
C ARG A 222 -38.80 23.28 -6.16
N LEU A 223 -39.26 22.04 -6.26
CA LEU A 223 -40.24 21.48 -5.31
C LEU A 223 -39.73 21.53 -3.85
N LEU A 224 -38.46 21.17 -3.62
CA LEU A 224 -37.87 21.19 -2.29
C LEU A 224 -37.75 22.62 -1.74
N LEU A 225 -37.38 23.59 -2.58
CA LEU A 225 -37.30 25.01 -2.22
C LEU A 225 -38.68 25.59 -1.89
N ASP A 226 -39.71 25.26 -2.68
CA ASP A 226 -41.09 25.67 -2.43
C ASP A 226 -41.61 25.14 -1.08
N CYS A 227 -41.13 23.97 -0.67
CA CYS A 227 -41.38 23.38 0.65
C CYS A 227 -40.41 23.85 1.76
N LYS A 228 -39.60 24.90 1.53
CA LYS A 228 -38.68 25.51 2.51
C LYS A 228 -37.63 24.54 3.07
N VAL A 229 -37.03 23.74 2.18
CA VAL A 229 -35.82 22.96 2.52
C VAL A 229 -34.68 23.87 2.99
N ASP A 230 -33.89 23.41 3.96
CA ASP A 230 -32.67 24.07 4.39
C ASP A 230 -31.60 24.01 3.30
N VAL A 231 -31.20 25.18 2.81
CA VAL A 231 -30.23 25.36 1.73
C VAL A 231 -28.78 25.47 2.20
N ASN A 232 -28.52 25.47 3.51
CA ASN A 232 -27.18 25.65 4.08
C ASN A 232 -26.60 24.36 4.67
N VAL A 233 -27.23 23.22 4.39
CA VAL A 233 -26.71 21.90 4.79
C VAL A 233 -25.38 21.59 4.09
N ARG A 234 -24.57 20.73 4.72
CA ARG A 234 -23.26 20.34 4.19
C ARG A 234 -23.27 18.88 3.75
N GLY A 235 -22.86 18.66 2.51
CA GLY A 235 -22.63 17.34 1.93
C GLY A 235 -21.22 16.80 2.18
N GLU A 236 -20.83 15.81 1.38
CA GLU A 236 -19.47 15.28 1.36
C GLU A 236 -18.48 16.38 0.95
N GLY A 237 -17.29 16.40 1.57
CA GLY A 237 -16.33 17.50 1.40
C GLY A 237 -16.81 18.84 1.94
N ARG A 238 -17.77 18.87 2.87
CA ARG A 238 -18.43 20.08 3.40
C ARG A 238 -19.10 20.95 2.32
N LYS A 239 -19.37 20.41 1.12
CA LYS A 239 -19.97 21.14 0.01
C LYS A 239 -21.41 21.55 0.32
N THR A 240 -21.74 22.82 0.06
CA THR A 240 -23.12 23.34 0.16
C THR A 240 -23.90 23.05 -1.13
N PRO A 241 -25.25 23.12 -1.11
CA PRO A 241 -26.05 23.10 -2.33
C PRO A 241 -25.59 24.10 -3.39
N LEU A 242 -25.21 25.32 -2.97
CA LEU A 242 -24.70 26.35 -3.87
C LEU A 242 -23.39 25.94 -4.54
N ILE A 243 -22.44 25.38 -3.78
CA ILE A 243 -21.18 24.87 -4.31
C ILE A 243 -21.42 23.74 -5.31
N LEU A 244 -22.29 22.77 -4.98
CA LEU A 244 -22.63 21.66 -5.87
C LEU A 244 -23.27 22.16 -7.19
N ALA A 245 -24.14 23.18 -7.13
CA ALA A 245 -24.74 23.79 -8.31
C ALA A 245 -23.69 24.48 -9.21
N VAL A 246 -22.68 25.13 -8.63
CA VAL A 246 -21.54 25.71 -9.36
C VAL A 246 -20.68 24.63 -10.01
N GLU A 247 -20.35 23.56 -9.31
CA GLU A 247 -19.56 22.43 -9.86
C GLU A 247 -20.29 21.72 -11.00
N LYS A 248 -21.62 21.66 -10.94
CA LYS A 248 -22.47 21.21 -12.06
C LYS A 248 -22.51 22.17 -13.24
N LYS A 249 -21.96 23.38 -13.11
CA LYS A 249 -21.94 24.42 -14.15
C LYS A 249 -23.35 24.84 -14.58
N ASN A 250 -24.33 24.72 -13.67
CA ASN A 250 -25.74 24.90 -13.98
C ASN A 250 -26.23 26.26 -13.44
N LEU A 251 -26.30 27.25 -14.33
CA LEU A 251 -26.67 28.63 -13.99
C LEU A 251 -28.08 28.71 -13.38
N ASP A 252 -29.04 27.92 -13.86
CA ASP A 252 -30.42 27.93 -13.35
C ASP A 252 -30.49 27.46 -11.90
N LEU A 253 -29.75 26.39 -11.55
CA LEU A 253 -29.68 25.91 -10.16
C LEU A 253 -29.04 26.95 -9.25
N VAL A 254 -27.96 27.58 -9.69
CA VAL A 254 -27.31 28.67 -8.94
C VAL A 254 -28.29 29.82 -8.74
N GLN A 255 -29.02 30.23 -9.78
CA GLN A 255 -30.00 31.30 -9.68
C GLN A 255 -31.12 30.98 -8.69
N MET A 256 -31.73 29.79 -8.78
CA MET A 256 -32.80 29.38 -7.87
C MET A 256 -32.36 29.34 -6.41
N LEU A 257 -31.13 28.90 -6.13
CA LEU A 257 -30.57 28.90 -4.77
C LEU A 257 -30.28 30.33 -4.26
N LEU A 258 -29.80 31.23 -5.13
CA LEU A 258 -29.55 32.64 -4.80
C LEU A 258 -30.81 33.51 -4.72
N GLU A 259 -31.98 32.94 -5.01
CA GLU A 259 -33.29 33.54 -4.74
C GLU A 259 -33.75 33.29 -3.29
N GLN A 260 -33.13 32.33 -2.60
CA GLN A 260 -33.44 32.04 -1.20
C GLN A 260 -32.81 33.08 -0.27
N THR A 261 -33.61 33.70 0.58
CA THR A 261 -33.16 34.80 1.46
C THR A 261 -32.17 34.36 2.54
N ALA A 262 -32.20 33.08 2.94
CA ALA A 262 -31.36 32.52 3.98
C ALA A 262 -30.04 31.92 3.46
N ILE A 263 -29.73 32.03 2.15
CA ILE A 263 -28.55 31.37 1.57
C ILE A 263 -27.24 31.97 2.08
N GLU A 264 -26.35 31.12 2.60
CA GLU A 264 -25.00 31.51 3.03
C GLU A 264 -24.03 31.48 1.84
N ILE A 265 -23.99 32.58 1.08
CA ILE A 265 -23.24 32.66 -0.20
C ILE A 265 -21.72 32.50 -0.05
N ASN A 266 -21.17 32.76 1.14
CA ASN A 266 -19.73 32.78 1.41
C ASN A 266 -19.23 31.51 2.10
N ASP A 267 -20.08 30.49 2.24
CA ASP A 267 -19.69 29.22 2.82
C ASP A 267 -18.60 28.53 1.98
N THR A 268 -17.67 27.87 2.68
CA THR A 268 -16.57 27.13 2.07
C THR A 268 -16.73 25.62 2.19
N ASP A 269 -16.20 24.90 1.21
CA ASP A 269 -16.00 23.46 1.28
C ASP A 269 -14.83 23.07 2.23
N SER A 270 -14.41 21.81 2.21
CA SER A 270 -13.28 21.29 3.01
C SER A 270 -11.92 21.80 2.56
N GLU A 271 -11.79 22.27 1.32
CA GLU A 271 -10.56 22.90 0.79
C GLU A 271 -10.51 24.41 1.11
N GLY A 272 -11.55 24.94 1.77
CA GLY A 272 -11.67 26.37 2.04
C GLY A 272 -12.14 27.17 0.82
N LYS A 273 -12.64 26.52 -0.23
CA LYS A 273 -13.09 27.18 -1.45
C LYS A 273 -14.55 27.61 -1.34
N THR A 274 -14.82 28.85 -1.73
CA THR A 274 -16.20 29.36 -1.85
C THR A 274 -16.79 29.03 -3.21
N ALA A 275 -18.11 29.16 -3.35
CA ALA A 275 -18.80 29.06 -4.63
C ALA A 275 -18.23 30.05 -5.69
N LEU A 276 -17.86 31.27 -5.29
CA LEU A 276 -17.28 32.26 -6.20
C LEU A 276 -15.87 31.85 -6.67
N LEU A 277 -15.02 31.39 -5.76
CA LEU A 277 -13.68 30.92 -6.12
C LEU A 277 -13.77 29.77 -7.13
N LEU A 278 -14.61 28.76 -6.85
CA LEU A 278 -14.84 27.63 -7.75
C LEU A 278 -15.38 28.07 -9.12
N ALA A 279 -16.32 29.02 -9.16
CA ALA A 279 -16.84 29.54 -10.42
C ALA A 279 -15.74 30.16 -11.29
N VAL A 280 -14.79 30.87 -10.69
CA VAL A 280 -13.65 31.47 -11.41
C VAL A 280 -12.62 30.40 -11.83
N GLU A 281 -12.31 29.42 -10.97
CA GLU A 281 -11.43 28.28 -11.29
C GLU A 281 -11.99 27.45 -12.46
N LEU A 282 -13.29 27.19 -12.45
CA LEU A 282 -14.02 26.42 -13.47
C LEU A 282 -14.36 27.22 -14.73
N ARG A 283 -13.97 28.51 -14.80
CA ARG A 283 -14.18 29.41 -15.95
C ARG A 283 -15.65 29.67 -16.26
N LEU A 284 -16.48 29.79 -15.22
CA LEU A 284 -17.92 30.01 -15.31
C LEU A 284 -18.23 31.51 -15.15
N LYS A 285 -17.99 32.28 -16.22
CA LYS A 285 -18.07 33.75 -16.18
C LYS A 285 -19.45 34.25 -15.73
N GLU A 286 -20.53 33.72 -16.30
CA GLU A 286 -21.90 34.15 -15.95
C GLU A 286 -22.25 33.83 -14.49
N ILE A 287 -21.86 32.65 -14.00
CA ILE A 287 -22.08 32.22 -12.61
C ILE A 287 -21.26 33.09 -11.65
N ALA A 288 -19.98 33.34 -11.95
CA ALA A 288 -19.14 34.20 -11.13
C ALA A 288 -19.69 35.63 -11.05
N GLN A 289 -20.16 36.17 -12.19
CA GLN A 289 -20.82 37.47 -12.22
C GLN A 289 -22.10 37.46 -11.40
N LEU A 290 -22.96 36.45 -11.53
CA LEU A 290 -24.19 36.34 -10.76
C LEU A 290 -23.92 36.30 -9.24
N LEU A 291 -22.93 35.52 -8.81
CA LEU A 291 -22.52 35.44 -7.40
C LEU A 291 -22.04 36.80 -6.87
N CYS A 292 -21.21 37.54 -7.63
CA CYS A 292 -20.80 38.89 -7.28
C CYS A 292 -21.98 39.86 -7.16
N HIS A 293 -22.92 39.85 -8.12
CA HIS A 293 -24.11 40.71 -8.07
C HIS A 293 -25.02 40.38 -6.87
N LYS A 294 -25.01 39.13 -6.41
CA LYS A 294 -25.73 38.65 -5.22
C LYS A 294 -24.97 38.86 -3.91
N GLY A 295 -23.81 39.53 -3.94
CA GLY A 295 -23.08 39.94 -2.75
C GLY A 295 -22.04 38.93 -2.24
N ALA A 296 -21.56 38.01 -3.08
CA ALA A 296 -20.47 37.13 -2.71
C ALA A 296 -19.20 37.94 -2.40
N SER A 297 -18.52 37.59 -1.31
CA SER A 297 -17.26 38.19 -0.92
C SER A 297 -16.19 37.86 -1.96
N THR A 298 -15.51 38.90 -2.44
CA THR A 298 -14.36 38.78 -3.34
C THR A 298 -13.04 38.51 -2.60
N GLN A 299 -13.08 38.43 -1.27
CA GLN A 299 -11.95 38.09 -0.40
C GLN A 299 -11.87 36.58 -0.14
N CYS A 300 -11.92 35.77 -1.19
CA CYS A 300 -11.99 34.31 -1.09
C CYS A 300 -10.90 33.58 -1.88
N GLY A 301 -9.83 34.29 -2.26
CA GLY A 301 -8.69 33.74 -3.01
C GLY A 301 -8.16 34.73 -4.04
N ASP A 302 -7.21 34.30 -4.86
CA ASP A 302 -6.59 35.10 -5.92
C ASP A 302 -7.46 35.14 -7.20
N LEU A 303 -8.71 35.57 -7.06
CA LEU A 303 -9.73 35.54 -8.12
C LEU A 303 -9.25 36.23 -9.41
N VAL A 304 -8.60 37.40 -9.26
CA VAL A 304 -8.13 38.21 -10.39
C VAL A 304 -7.01 37.50 -11.15
N ALA A 305 -6.02 36.92 -10.45
CA ALA A 305 -4.95 36.23 -11.17
C ALA A 305 -5.43 34.90 -11.76
N ILE A 306 -6.35 34.18 -11.11
CA ILE A 306 -6.95 32.97 -11.69
C ILE A 306 -7.66 33.32 -13.01
N ALA A 307 -8.49 34.36 -13.02
CA ALA A 307 -9.16 34.83 -14.25
C ALA A 307 -8.15 35.21 -15.34
N LYS A 308 -7.06 35.91 -14.99
CA LYS A 308 -5.98 36.23 -15.95
C LYS A 308 -5.25 35.00 -16.47
N ARG A 309 -4.94 34.02 -15.63
CA ARG A 309 -4.30 32.74 -16.03
C ARG A 309 -5.20 31.95 -16.97
N ASN A 310 -6.51 32.10 -16.83
CA ASN A 310 -7.53 31.57 -17.73
C ASN A 310 -7.77 32.44 -18.98
N TYR A 311 -7.00 33.53 -19.18
CA TYR A 311 -7.12 34.49 -20.27
C TYR A 311 -8.47 35.23 -20.33
N ASP A 312 -9.24 35.27 -19.24
CA ASP A 312 -10.51 36.00 -19.15
C ASP A 312 -10.29 37.43 -18.59
N SER A 313 -9.81 38.30 -19.47
CA SER A 313 -9.51 39.70 -19.12
C SER A 313 -10.75 40.50 -18.69
N ASP A 314 -11.93 40.15 -19.23
CA ASP A 314 -13.19 40.77 -18.89
C ASP A 314 -13.62 40.41 -17.47
N LEU A 315 -13.57 39.12 -17.12
CA LEU A 315 -13.88 38.66 -15.77
C LEU A 315 -12.89 39.23 -14.76
N ALA A 316 -11.59 39.26 -15.08
CA ALA A 316 -10.58 39.88 -14.22
C ALA A 316 -10.86 41.37 -13.97
N LYS A 317 -11.28 42.12 -14.99
CA LYS A 317 -11.68 43.53 -14.86
C LYS A 317 -12.94 43.66 -14.00
N PHE A 318 -13.95 42.82 -14.25
CA PHE A 318 -15.21 42.78 -13.49
C PHE A 318 -14.96 42.49 -12.01
N LEU A 319 -14.15 41.48 -11.68
CA LEU A 319 -13.82 41.10 -10.31
C LEU A 319 -13.13 42.24 -9.54
N ARG A 320 -12.19 42.96 -10.18
CA ARG A 320 -11.57 44.15 -9.59
C ARG A 320 -12.57 45.26 -9.30
N GLN A 321 -13.52 45.49 -10.20
CA GLN A 321 -14.59 46.47 -9.98
C GLN A 321 -15.48 46.10 -8.78
N HIS A 322 -15.56 44.81 -8.44
CA HIS A 322 -16.26 44.27 -7.27
C HIS A 322 -15.34 44.06 -6.04
N GLY A 323 -14.19 44.74 -6.01
CA GLY A 323 -13.30 44.78 -4.83
C GLY A 323 -12.37 43.57 -4.67
N ALA A 324 -12.25 42.70 -5.68
CA ALA A 324 -11.24 41.65 -5.66
C ALA A 324 -9.83 42.25 -5.76
N VAL A 325 -8.95 41.86 -4.84
CA VAL A 325 -7.57 42.35 -4.79
C VAL A 325 -6.68 41.42 -5.62
N GLU A 326 -5.70 42.01 -6.30
CA GLU A 326 -4.64 41.27 -6.98
C GLU A 326 -3.48 41.06 -6.00
N ASP A 327 -2.86 39.87 -6.00
CA ASP A 327 -1.66 39.57 -5.20
C ASP A 327 -1.93 39.29 -3.71
N VAL A 328 -2.91 38.41 -3.42
CA VAL A 328 -2.98 37.75 -2.11
C VAL A 328 -1.77 36.83 -2.02
N ARG A 329 -0.64 37.36 -1.51
CA ARG A 329 0.51 36.54 -1.14
C ARG A 329 -0.04 35.43 -0.24
N PRO A 330 0.13 34.15 -0.59
CA PRO A 330 -0.29 33.07 0.29
C PRO A 330 0.26 33.34 1.67
N HIS A 331 -0.58 33.28 2.70
CA HIS A 331 -0.12 33.20 4.08
C HIS A 331 0.54 31.82 4.30
N THR A 332 1.63 31.55 3.59
CA THR A 332 2.42 30.34 3.82
C THR A 332 3.43 30.69 4.90
N GLU A 333 3.29 30.03 6.05
CA GLU A 333 4.44 29.72 6.91
C GLU A 333 5.62 29.33 6.03
N ALA A 334 6.84 29.69 6.44
CA ALA A 334 8.04 29.45 5.63
C ALA A 334 8.27 27.93 5.45
N TRP A 335 7.63 27.35 4.43
CA TRP A 335 7.85 25.96 4.03
C TRP A 335 9.32 25.79 3.67
N LYS A 336 9.93 24.74 4.21
CA LYS A 336 11.34 24.42 3.99
C LYS A 336 11.44 23.04 3.33
N PRO A 337 12.18 22.92 2.21
CA PRO A 337 12.45 21.63 1.59
C PRO A 337 13.27 20.75 2.54
N GLN A 338 13.08 19.44 2.45
CA GLN A 338 13.90 18.45 3.16
C GLN A 338 15.15 18.12 2.34
N SER A 339 15.00 18.04 1.02
CA SER A 339 16.11 17.80 0.10
C SER A 339 17.13 18.93 0.08
N SER A 340 18.41 18.56 0.19
CA SER A 340 19.53 19.48 0.10
C SER A 340 19.87 19.83 -1.36
N ARG A 341 19.83 18.83 -2.24
CA ARG A 341 20.14 18.97 -3.67
C ARG A 341 19.04 19.70 -4.43
N TRP A 342 17.78 19.39 -4.14
CA TRP A 342 16.63 19.85 -4.93
C TRP A 342 15.92 21.06 -4.33
N GLY A 343 16.34 21.51 -3.14
CA GLY A 343 15.60 22.47 -2.32
C GLY A 343 15.25 23.80 -3.00
N GLU A 344 16.17 24.38 -3.81
CA GLU A 344 15.88 25.66 -4.49
C GLU A 344 14.82 25.50 -5.60
N ALA A 345 14.92 24.44 -6.40
CA ALA A 345 13.91 24.14 -7.42
C ALA A 345 12.56 23.81 -6.78
N LEU A 346 12.56 23.07 -5.66
CA LEU A 346 11.33 22.77 -4.90
C LEU A 346 10.70 24.03 -4.28
N LYS A 347 11.48 24.94 -3.71
CA LYS A 347 10.98 26.24 -3.24
C LYS A 347 10.32 27.03 -4.37
N HIS A 348 10.93 26.99 -5.55
CA HIS A 348 10.36 27.63 -6.72
C HIS A 348 9.04 26.97 -7.13
N LEU A 349 9.01 25.64 -7.29
CA LEU A 349 7.82 24.86 -7.65
C LEU A 349 6.68 25.01 -6.62
N HIS A 350 7.01 25.03 -5.33
CA HIS A 350 6.06 25.24 -4.24
C HIS A 350 5.39 26.62 -4.36
N ARG A 351 6.16 27.67 -4.68
CA ARG A 351 5.67 29.06 -4.80
C ARG A 351 4.80 29.29 -6.04
N ILE A 352 5.16 28.72 -7.18
CA ILE A 352 4.42 28.98 -8.42
C ILE A 352 3.06 28.28 -8.42
N TYR A 353 2.09 28.88 -9.10
CA TYR A 353 0.81 28.23 -9.38
C TYR A 353 1.00 27.09 -10.38
N ARG A 354 0.41 25.93 -10.09
CA ARG A 354 0.27 24.80 -11.00
C ARG A 354 -1.11 24.18 -10.80
N PRO A 355 -1.79 23.75 -11.88
CA PRO A 355 -3.00 22.94 -11.73
C PRO A 355 -2.65 21.62 -11.02
N MET A 356 -3.53 21.21 -10.11
CA MET A 356 -3.40 19.91 -9.44
C MET A 356 -3.89 18.80 -10.36
N ILE A 357 -3.15 17.69 -10.38
CA ILE A 357 -3.58 16.43 -10.98
C ILE A 357 -3.92 15.49 -9.82
N GLY A 358 -5.20 15.38 -9.47
CA GLY A 358 -5.60 14.69 -8.24
C GLY A 358 -4.88 15.30 -7.03
N LYS A 359 -4.03 14.52 -6.36
CA LYS A 359 -3.20 14.96 -5.21
C LYS A 359 -1.82 15.50 -5.60
N LEU A 360 -1.47 15.47 -6.89
CA LEU A 360 -0.14 15.82 -7.39
C LEU A 360 -0.07 17.26 -7.91
N LYS A 361 0.90 18.03 -7.41
CA LYS A 361 1.39 19.28 -7.99
C LYS A 361 2.71 19.02 -8.73
N ILE A 362 2.75 19.27 -10.04
CA ILE A 362 3.94 19.04 -10.87
C ILE A 362 4.07 20.08 -11.99
N PHE A 363 5.31 20.32 -12.42
CA PHE A 363 5.61 20.97 -13.68
C PHE A 363 6.60 20.14 -14.50
N ILE A 364 6.11 19.60 -15.62
CA ILE A 364 6.95 18.98 -16.66
C ILE A 364 7.70 20.11 -17.40
N ASP A 365 8.88 20.43 -16.89
CA ASP A 365 9.81 21.44 -17.43
C ASP A 365 11.24 21.01 -17.11
N GLU A 366 12.21 21.46 -17.92
CA GLU A 366 13.64 21.14 -17.72
C GLU A 366 14.15 21.66 -16.37
N GLU A 367 13.60 22.75 -15.83
CA GLU A 367 14.00 23.28 -14.52
C GLU A 367 13.75 22.28 -13.38
N TYR A 368 12.73 21.42 -13.53
CA TYR A 368 12.31 20.46 -12.50
C TYR A 368 12.60 19.00 -12.87
N LYS A 369 13.28 18.77 -14.00
CA LYS A 369 13.61 17.42 -14.46
C LYS A 369 14.80 16.87 -13.67
N ILE A 370 14.64 15.66 -13.14
CA ILE A 370 15.67 14.91 -12.43
C ILE A 370 16.48 14.05 -13.41
N ALA A 371 15.78 13.35 -14.31
CA ALA A 371 16.36 12.45 -15.30
C ALA A 371 15.39 12.20 -16.46
N ASP A 372 15.92 11.84 -17.63
CA ASP A 372 15.11 11.31 -18.75
C ASP A 372 14.83 9.81 -18.54
N THR A 373 13.69 9.35 -19.06
CA THR A 373 13.30 7.92 -19.06
C THR A 373 12.81 7.50 -20.44
N SER A 374 12.59 6.20 -20.64
CA SER A 374 12.05 5.69 -21.91
C SER A 374 10.64 6.19 -22.23
N GLU A 375 9.87 6.62 -21.23
CA GLU A 375 8.48 7.11 -21.37
C GLU A 375 8.31 8.51 -20.76
N GLY A 376 9.28 9.40 -20.99
CA GLY A 376 9.21 10.79 -20.58
C GLY A 376 10.38 11.17 -19.69
N GLY A 377 10.17 11.20 -18.38
CA GLY A 377 11.20 11.58 -17.42
C GLY A 377 10.78 11.40 -15.97
N ILE A 378 11.71 11.70 -15.08
CA ILE A 378 11.51 11.85 -13.63
C ILE A 378 11.58 13.34 -13.31
N TYR A 379 10.60 13.85 -12.57
CA TYR A 379 10.47 15.28 -12.26
C TYR A 379 10.26 15.49 -10.76
N LEU A 380 10.55 16.69 -10.27
CA LEU A 380 10.16 17.13 -8.93
C LEU A 380 8.64 17.38 -8.88
N GLY A 381 8.01 17.03 -7.76
CA GLY A 381 6.60 17.30 -7.52
C GLY A 381 6.25 17.35 -6.04
N PHE A 382 4.98 17.65 -5.76
CA PHE A 382 4.39 17.51 -4.43
C PHE A 382 3.18 16.60 -4.49
N TYR A 383 3.15 15.56 -3.65
CA TYR A 383 2.01 14.65 -3.50
C TYR A 383 1.52 14.72 -2.06
N GLU A 384 0.28 15.15 -1.84
CA GLU A 384 -0.24 15.44 -0.48
C GLU A 384 0.71 16.34 0.33
N ASP A 385 1.19 17.42 -0.30
CA ASP A 385 2.16 18.39 0.22
C ASP A 385 3.55 17.83 0.61
N GLN A 386 3.84 16.57 0.28
CA GLN A 386 5.17 15.96 0.44
C GLN A 386 6.01 16.12 -0.83
N GLU A 387 7.30 16.43 -0.70
CA GLU A 387 8.22 16.46 -1.84
C GLU A 387 8.45 15.05 -2.39
N VAL A 388 8.30 14.88 -3.70
CA VAL A 388 8.37 13.58 -4.37
C VAL A 388 9.16 13.63 -5.68
N ALA A 389 9.73 12.50 -6.05
CA ALA A 389 10.15 12.21 -7.42
C ALA A 389 8.96 11.61 -8.19
N VAL A 390 8.65 12.17 -9.34
CA VAL A 390 7.50 11.76 -10.16
C VAL A 390 8.00 11.13 -11.45
N LYS A 391 7.85 9.81 -11.56
CA LYS A 391 8.19 9.05 -12.77
C LYS A 391 6.97 9.00 -13.68
N ARG A 392 7.13 9.47 -14.92
CA ARG A 392 6.05 9.51 -15.92
C ARG A 392 6.10 8.30 -16.84
N PHE A 393 4.91 7.80 -17.20
CA PHE A 393 4.68 6.75 -18.18
C PHE A 393 3.50 7.13 -19.11
N TYR A 394 3.40 6.46 -20.26
CA TYR A 394 2.16 6.49 -21.02
C TYR A 394 1.08 5.69 -20.30
N GLU A 395 -0.14 6.20 -20.26
CA GLU A 395 -1.26 5.50 -19.63
C GLU A 395 -1.53 4.17 -20.36
N GLY A 396 -1.62 3.08 -19.60
CA GLY A 396 -1.79 1.73 -20.14
C GLY A 396 -0.51 1.06 -20.63
N SER A 397 0.68 1.68 -20.49
CA SER A 397 1.93 1.02 -20.83
C SER A 397 2.24 -0.14 -19.89
N THR A 398 2.82 -1.22 -20.42
CA THR A 398 3.21 -2.39 -19.62
C THR A 398 4.27 -2.03 -18.58
N ARG A 399 5.17 -1.10 -18.91
CA ARG A 399 6.18 -0.55 -18.00
C ARG A 399 5.56 0.15 -16.80
N GLY A 400 4.60 1.05 -17.03
CA GLY A 400 3.88 1.73 -15.97
C GLY A 400 3.07 0.77 -15.09
N GLN A 401 2.43 -0.23 -15.70
CA GLN A 401 1.70 -1.28 -14.96
C GLN A 401 2.63 -2.14 -14.10
N ASN A 402 3.80 -2.55 -14.63
CA ASN A 402 4.80 -3.31 -13.88
C ASN A 402 5.33 -2.52 -12.68
N GLU A 403 5.70 -1.25 -12.90
CA GLU A 403 6.20 -0.35 -11.86
C GLU A 403 5.18 -0.24 -10.71
N VAL A 404 3.94 0.15 -11.02
CA VAL A 404 2.89 0.32 -10.01
C VAL A 404 2.55 -0.99 -9.31
N SER A 405 2.42 -2.10 -10.04
CA SER A 405 2.08 -3.42 -9.49
C SER A 405 3.15 -3.91 -8.49
N CYS A 406 4.43 -3.75 -8.86
CA CYS A 406 5.58 -4.10 -8.02
C CYS A 406 5.62 -3.25 -6.74
N LEU A 407 5.55 -1.92 -6.88
CA LEU A 407 5.56 -0.98 -5.76
C LEU A 407 4.39 -1.18 -4.79
N GLN A 408 3.19 -1.46 -5.31
CA GLN A 408 2.01 -1.76 -4.48
C GLN A 408 2.20 -3.02 -3.65
N SER A 409 2.86 -4.03 -4.23
CA SER A 409 3.10 -5.31 -3.56
C SER A 409 4.23 -5.24 -2.52
N ASN A 410 5.11 -4.22 -2.63
CA ASN A 410 6.29 -4.03 -1.79
C ASN A 410 6.22 -2.79 -0.88
N ARG A 411 5.02 -2.26 -0.59
CA ARG A 411 4.85 -1.07 0.28
C ARG A 411 5.42 -1.23 1.70
N ALA A 412 5.48 -2.46 2.22
CA ALA A 412 6.01 -2.75 3.54
C ALA A 412 7.55 -2.89 3.57
N ASN A 413 8.19 -2.96 2.40
CA ASN A 413 9.63 -3.14 2.28
C ASN A 413 10.36 -1.82 2.56
N GLY A 414 11.02 -1.74 3.72
CA GLY A 414 11.74 -0.54 4.15
C GLY A 414 13.02 -0.23 3.36
N HIS A 415 13.39 -1.10 2.41
CA HIS A 415 14.58 -0.98 1.57
C HIS A 415 14.26 -0.76 0.08
N VAL A 416 12.98 -0.66 -0.28
CA VAL A 416 12.50 -0.21 -1.59
C VAL A 416 12.08 1.26 -1.50
N VAL A 417 12.26 2.01 -2.58
CA VAL A 417 11.83 3.42 -2.65
C VAL A 417 10.34 3.53 -2.29
N THR A 418 10.02 4.42 -1.36
CA THR A 418 8.66 4.54 -0.85
C THR A 418 7.71 5.00 -1.95
N PHE A 419 6.62 4.27 -2.14
CA PHE A 419 5.56 4.59 -3.08
C PHE A 419 4.43 5.35 -2.39
N TYR A 420 4.27 6.64 -2.71
CA TYR A 420 3.20 7.47 -2.16
C TYR A 420 1.85 7.21 -2.84
N GLY A 421 1.86 7.11 -4.16
CA GLY A 421 0.65 6.95 -4.95
C GLY A 421 0.89 7.24 -6.42
N SER A 422 -0.18 7.17 -7.20
CA SER A 422 -0.14 7.48 -8.62
C SER A 422 -1.39 8.24 -9.05
N GLU A 423 -1.24 9.06 -10.08
CA GLU A 423 -2.33 9.81 -10.69
C GLU A 423 -2.33 9.57 -12.21
N SER A 424 -3.51 9.60 -12.82
CA SER A 424 -3.69 9.53 -14.27
C SER A 424 -4.29 10.84 -14.78
N ASP A 425 -3.68 11.44 -15.79
CA ASP A 425 -4.24 12.60 -16.48
C ASP A 425 -3.69 12.73 -17.90
N GLY A 426 -4.55 13.13 -18.84
CA GLY A 426 -4.17 13.40 -20.23
C GLY A 426 -3.45 12.25 -20.94
N GLY A 427 -3.80 10.98 -20.66
CA GLY A 427 -3.14 9.81 -21.24
C GLY A 427 -1.76 9.52 -20.66
N CYS A 428 -1.42 10.10 -19.50
CA CYS A 428 -0.17 9.87 -18.79
C CYS A 428 -0.44 9.30 -17.40
N LEU A 429 0.43 8.38 -16.98
CA LEU A 429 0.49 7.87 -15.62
C LEU A 429 1.67 8.55 -14.88
N TYR A 430 1.40 9.10 -13.70
CA TYR A 430 2.38 9.74 -12.83
C TYR A 430 2.57 8.92 -11.57
N VAL A 431 3.74 8.29 -11.41
CA VAL A 431 4.08 7.47 -10.24
C VAL A 431 4.90 8.32 -9.27
N CYS A 432 4.38 8.55 -8.06
CA CYS A 432 4.97 9.42 -7.05
C CYS A 432 5.77 8.59 -6.03
N LEU A 433 7.07 8.86 -5.96
CA LEU A 433 8.07 8.12 -5.18
C LEU A 433 8.80 9.04 -4.20
N ALA A 434 9.39 8.47 -3.15
CA ALA A 434 10.35 9.17 -2.29
C ALA A 434 11.44 9.86 -3.12
N LEU A 435 11.65 11.15 -2.82
CA LEU A 435 12.70 11.94 -3.44
C LEU A 435 14.05 11.62 -2.77
N CYS A 436 14.99 11.15 -3.57
CA CYS A 436 16.35 10.85 -3.13
C CYS A 436 17.36 11.87 -3.67
N GLU A 437 18.53 11.95 -3.04
CA GLU A 437 19.55 12.94 -3.37
C GLU A 437 20.41 12.49 -4.55
N HIS A 438 20.85 11.23 -4.58
CA HIS A 438 21.79 10.72 -5.60
C HIS A 438 21.47 9.27 -6.00
N THR A 439 21.97 8.85 -7.15
CA THR A 439 22.15 7.41 -7.43
C THR A 439 23.44 6.93 -6.77
N LEU A 440 23.54 5.64 -6.47
CA LEU A 440 24.75 5.03 -5.90
C LEU A 440 25.99 5.33 -6.76
N GLY A 441 25.84 5.24 -8.09
CA GLY A 441 26.93 5.53 -9.01
C GLY A 441 27.45 6.97 -8.91
N LYS A 442 26.55 7.96 -8.78
CA LYS A 442 26.95 9.35 -8.57
C LYS A 442 27.56 9.55 -7.19
N HIS A 443 26.97 8.96 -6.16
CA HIS A 443 27.44 9.09 -4.78
C HIS A 443 28.88 8.58 -4.61
N LEU A 444 29.22 7.42 -5.20
CA LEU A 444 30.57 6.88 -5.17
C LEU A 444 31.56 7.70 -6.01
N ALA A 445 31.11 8.25 -7.13
CA ALA A 445 31.94 9.12 -7.97
C ALA A 445 32.33 10.42 -7.22
N ASP A 446 31.38 11.04 -6.52
CA ASP A 446 31.61 12.29 -5.77
C ASP A 446 32.59 12.09 -4.60
N ARG A 447 32.64 10.88 -4.01
CA ARG A 447 33.58 10.51 -2.94
C ARG A 447 34.95 10.02 -3.43
N ARG A 448 35.16 9.94 -4.75
CA ARG A 448 36.41 9.45 -5.34
C ARG A 448 37.53 10.48 -5.13
N GLY A 449 38.22 10.40 -4.00
CA GLY A 449 39.36 11.27 -3.67
C GLY A 449 39.41 11.76 -2.22
N GLU A 450 38.40 11.48 -1.41
CA GLU A 450 38.48 11.74 0.04
C GLU A 450 39.55 10.84 0.67
N ALA A 451 40.46 11.44 1.44
CA ALA A 451 41.49 10.69 2.15
C ALA A 451 40.83 9.77 3.19
N VAL A 452 40.70 8.49 2.84
CA VAL A 452 40.10 7.48 3.71
C VAL A 452 41.03 7.25 4.90
N GLN A 453 40.75 7.91 6.02
CA GLN A 453 41.41 7.67 7.31
C GLN A 453 40.97 6.34 7.97
N ASN A 454 39.89 5.70 7.48
CA ASN A 454 39.32 4.46 8.03
C ASN A 454 39.53 3.25 7.11
N LYS A 455 40.20 2.19 7.59
CA LYS A 455 40.42 0.98 6.79
C LYS A 455 39.18 0.07 6.65
N GLU A 456 38.17 0.20 7.51
CA GLU A 456 36.89 -0.54 7.39
C GLU A 456 35.85 0.26 6.57
N ASP A 457 35.26 -0.35 5.55
CA ASP A 457 34.23 0.25 4.70
C ASP A 457 32.81 -0.02 5.23
N GLU A 458 32.44 0.71 6.30
CA GLU A 458 31.11 0.62 6.89
C GLU A 458 29.99 1.00 5.90
N PHE A 459 30.26 1.97 5.01
CA PHE A 459 29.30 2.41 4.00
C PHE A 459 28.96 1.25 3.05
N ALA A 460 29.97 0.57 2.51
CA ALA A 460 29.77 -0.60 1.64
C ALA A 460 28.90 -1.67 2.31
N ARG A 461 29.21 -2.02 3.57
CA ARG A 461 28.44 -3.02 4.34
C ARG A 461 26.98 -2.61 4.51
N ASN A 462 26.71 -1.36 4.89
CA ASN A 462 25.35 -0.90 5.17
C ASN A 462 24.48 -0.80 3.92
N ILE A 463 25.06 -0.32 2.80
CA ILE A 463 24.38 -0.24 1.50
C ILE A 463 24.07 -1.64 0.99
N LEU A 464 25.05 -2.53 0.96
CA LEU A 464 24.85 -3.90 0.49
C LEU A 464 23.89 -4.68 1.39
N SER A 465 23.92 -4.47 2.71
CA SER A 465 22.94 -5.09 3.61
C SER A 465 21.51 -4.64 3.28
N SER A 466 21.32 -3.35 3.01
CA SER A 466 20.02 -2.81 2.61
C SER A 466 19.56 -3.37 1.26
N LEU A 467 20.47 -3.48 0.29
CA LEU A 467 20.17 -4.06 -1.02
C LEU A 467 19.82 -5.54 -0.95
N PHE A 468 20.54 -6.33 -0.16
CA PHE A 468 20.24 -7.75 0.02
C PHE A 468 18.84 -7.94 0.61
N LYS A 469 18.48 -7.15 1.63
CA LYS A 469 17.13 -7.15 2.21
C LYS A 469 16.08 -6.72 1.20
N ALA A 470 16.36 -5.67 0.40
CA ALA A 470 15.45 -5.20 -0.63
C ALA A 470 15.15 -6.30 -1.67
N VAL A 471 16.19 -6.95 -2.20
CA VAL A 471 16.07 -8.01 -3.21
C VAL A 471 15.43 -9.27 -2.62
N GLU A 472 15.77 -9.63 -1.38
CA GLU A 472 15.15 -10.77 -0.69
C GLU A 472 13.64 -10.58 -0.51
N GLU A 473 13.22 -9.46 0.06
CA GLU A 473 11.81 -9.15 0.26
C GLU A 473 11.07 -9.02 -1.08
N LEU A 474 11.71 -8.46 -2.11
CA LEU A 474 11.18 -8.42 -3.47
C LEU A 474 10.91 -9.84 -4.00
N HIS A 475 11.87 -10.75 -3.88
CA HIS A 475 11.72 -12.15 -4.28
C HIS A 475 10.64 -12.88 -3.47
N LEU A 476 10.54 -12.61 -2.16
CA LEU A 476 9.49 -13.15 -1.29
C LEU A 476 8.10 -12.63 -1.67
N SER A 477 8.00 -11.40 -2.17
CA SER A 477 6.75 -10.83 -2.72
C SER A 477 6.35 -11.40 -4.09
N GLY A 478 7.21 -12.25 -4.70
CA GLY A 478 6.98 -12.90 -5.99
C GLY A 478 7.40 -12.08 -7.21
N TYR A 479 8.27 -11.08 -7.01
CA TYR A 479 8.83 -10.26 -8.08
C TYR A 479 10.33 -10.51 -8.26
N THR A 480 10.82 -10.35 -9.48
CA THR A 480 12.24 -10.17 -9.78
C THR A 480 12.47 -8.79 -10.37
N HIS A 481 13.61 -8.18 -10.04
CA HIS A 481 13.93 -6.80 -10.42
C HIS A 481 14.31 -6.69 -11.90
N ARG A 482 15.20 -7.59 -12.36
CA ARG A 482 15.73 -7.71 -13.74
C ARG A 482 16.60 -6.55 -14.25
N ASP A 483 16.80 -5.51 -13.44
CA ASP A 483 17.61 -4.34 -13.79
C ASP A 483 18.44 -3.81 -12.60
N LEU A 484 19.01 -4.72 -11.81
CA LEU A 484 19.86 -4.34 -10.67
C LEU A 484 21.16 -3.71 -11.17
N GLN A 485 21.32 -2.40 -10.91
CA GLN A 485 22.48 -1.62 -11.34
C GLN A 485 22.65 -0.34 -10.49
N PRO A 486 23.84 0.28 -10.48
CA PRO A 486 24.13 1.45 -9.65
C PRO A 486 23.20 2.66 -9.84
N GLN A 487 22.59 2.80 -11.01
CA GLN A 487 21.65 3.88 -11.33
C GLN A 487 20.29 3.70 -10.67
N ASN A 488 19.92 2.45 -10.37
CA ASN A 488 18.62 2.07 -9.82
C ASN A 488 18.65 1.91 -8.29
N ILE A 489 19.78 2.29 -7.69
CA ILE A 489 19.99 2.31 -6.24
C ILE A 489 20.10 3.77 -5.85
N LEU A 490 19.12 4.24 -5.08
CA LEU A 490 19.01 5.63 -4.71
C LEU A 490 19.52 5.84 -3.28
N ILE A 491 20.17 6.98 -3.06
CA ILE A 491 20.74 7.39 -1.78
C ILE A 491 19.95 8.57 -1.24
N ASP A 492 19.40 8.42 -0.04
CA ASP A 492 18.65 9.47 0.65
C ASP A 492 19.57 10.50 1.36
N SER A 493 18.97 11.50 1.99
CA SER A 493 19.69 12.56 2.71
C SER A 493 20.42 12.09 3.98
N LYS A 494 20.14 10.87 4.44
CA LYS A 494 20.80 10.20 5.59
C LYS A 494 21.84 9.17 5.14
N ASN A 495 22.16 9.10 3.84
CA ASN A 495 23.00 8.07 3.22
C ASN A 495 22.44 6.64 3.31
N GLY A 496 21.13 6.49 3.52
CA GLY A 496 20.42 5.22 3.35
C GLY A 496 20.27 4.87 1.87
N ALA A 497 20.37 3.58 1.53
CA ALA A 497 20.09 3.08 0.20
C ALA A 497 18.70 2.47 0.10
N CYS A 498 18.02 2.77 -1.01
CA CYS A 498 16.81 2.07 -1.40
C CYS A 498 16.86 1.64 -2.87
N LEU A 499 16.22 0.50 -3.16
CA LEU A 499 16.06 -0.03 -4.51
C LEU A 499 14.90 0.67 -5.23
N ALA A 500 15.09 1.05 -6.49
CA ALA A 500 14.11 1.75 -7.32
C ALA A 500 14.11 1.21 -8.77
N ASP A 501 13.21 1.73 -9.60
CA ASP A 501 13.09 1.42 -11.04
C ASP A 501 12.56 0.01 -11.35
N PHE A 502 11.24 -0.18 -11.13
CA PHE A 502 10.58 -1.49 -11.22
C PHE A 502 9.82 -1.72 -12.54
N ASP A 503 9.97 -0.87 -13.55
CA ASP A 503 9.22 -0.95 -14.81
C ASP A 503 9.52 -2.22 -15.63
N LYS A 504 10.70 -2.82 -15.43
CA LYS A 504 11.13 -4.10 -15.99
C LYS A 504 10.81 -5.30 -15.09
N SER A 505 10.29 -5.09 -13.88
CA SER A 505 9.98 -6.15 -12.94
C SER A 505 8.89 -7.07 -13.48
N ILE A 506 9.00 -8.37 -13.18
CA ILE A 506 8.01 -9.38 -13.57
C ILE A 506 7.42 -10.02 -12.32
N LYS A 507 6.09 -10.10 -12.29
CA LYS A 507 5.33 -10.90 -11.34
C LYS A 507 5.21 -12.33 -11.91
N GLY A 508 5.89 -13.31 -11.33
CA GLY A 508 6.00 -14.64 -11.95
C GLY A 508 6.54 -15.71 -11.01
N THR A 509 6.20 -16.98 -11.29
CA THR A 509 6.09 -18.19 -10.44
C THR A 509 7.29 -18.62 -9.57
N GLY A 510 8.34 -17.81 -9.45
CA GLY A 510 9.63 -18.22 -8.90
C GLY A 510 10.47 -19.00 -9.91
N ASP A 511 10.49 -18.59 -11.20
CA ASP A 511 11.43 -19.15 -12.19
C ASP A 511 12.86 -18.97 -11.65
N PRO A 512 13.57 -20.09 -11.35
CA PRO A 512 14.92 -20.01 -10.79
C PRO A 512 15.90 -19.24 -11.67
N ARG A 513 15.64 -19.14 -12.99
CA ARG A 513 16.50 -18.40 -13.92
C ARG A 513 16.41 -16.90 -13.75
N GLU A 514 15.22 -16.36 -13.49
CA GLU A 514 15.06 -14.90 -13.27
C GLU A 514 15.65 -14.51 -11.90
N ILE A 515 15.46 -15.35 -10.88
CA ILE A 515 16.09 -15.14 -9.56
C ILE A 515 17.62 -15.18 -9.70
N ARG A 516 18.15 -16.15 -10.45
CA ARG A 516 19.60 -16.26 -10.70
C ARG A 516 20.17 -15.00 -11.37
N ARG A 517 19.48 -14.41 -12.34
CA ARG A 517 19.91 -13.15 -12.96
C ARG A 517 20.00 -12.00 -11.96
N ASP A 518 19.02 -11.88 -11.05
CA ASP A 518 19.08 -10.88 -10.00
C ASP A 518 20.25 -11.14 -9.04
N LEU A 519 20.52 -12.40 -8.68
CA LEU A 519 21.66 -12.76 -7.83
C LEU A 519 23.01 -12.47 -8.51
N GLU A 520 23.15 -12.80 -9.79
CA GLU A 520 24.35 -12.48 -10.58
C GLU A 520 24.59 -10.97 -10.60
N ALA A 521 23.55 -10.17 -10.91
CA ALA A 521 23.64 -8.71 -10.90
C ALA A 521 23.94 -8.16 -9.49
N LEU A 522 23.42 -8.77 -8.43
CA LEU A 522 23.75 -8.43 -7.05
C LEU A 522 25.22 -8.73 -6.73
N GLY A 523 25.80 -9.81 -7.25
CA GLY A 523 27.23 -10.12 -7.15
C GLY A 523 28.10 -9.06 -7.82
N LEU A 524 27.71 -8.61 -9.02
CA LEU A 524 28.38 -7.49 -9.70
C LEU A 524 28.27 -6.19 -8.88
N LEU A 525 27.14 -5.95 -8.23
CA LEU A 525 26.95 -4.79 -7.36
C LEU A 525 27.83 -4.84 -6.11
N VAL A 526 28.03 -6.02 -5.51
CA VAL A 526 28.99 -6.23 -4.42
C VAL A 526 30.37 -5.77 -4.88
N LEU A 527 30.86 -6.30 -6.00
CA LEU A 527 32.16 -5.93 -6.57
C LEU A 527 32.27 -4.44 -6.92
N TYR A 528 31.20 -3.85 -7.46
CA TYR A 528 31.16 -2.42 -7.78
C TYR A 528 31.31 -1.55 -6.51
N VAL A 529 30.58 -1.87 -5.45
CA VAL A 529 30.55 -1.10 -4.21
C VAL A 529 31.86 -1.22 -3.44
N VAL A 530 32.39 -2.43 -3.24
CA VAL A 530 33.65 -2.66 -2.51
C VAL A 530 34.85 -2.05 -3.24
N ASN A 531 34.82 -1.99 -4.57
CA ASN A 531 35.81 -1.29 -5.38
C ASN A 531 35.53 0.23 -5.48
N LYS A 532 34.56 0.77 -4.74
CA LYS A 532 34.20 2.20 -4.70
C LYS A 532 33.89 2.79 -6.09
N GLY A 533 33.33 1.96 -6.97
CA GLY A 533 33.04 2.29 -8.36
C GLY A 533 34.28 2.51 -9.23
N ASN A 534 35.49 2.15 -8.78
CA ASN A 534 36.72 2.26 -9.58
C ASN A 534 36.70 1.34 -10.80
N VAL A 535 36.05 0.19 -10.68
CA VAL A 535 35.71 -0.68 -11.81
C VAL A 535 34.28 -0.35 -12.25
N SER A 536 34.09 -0.02 -13.52
CA SER A 536 32.76 0.32 -14.02
C SER A 536 31.83 -0.88 -14.03
N PHE A 537 30.53 -0.68 -13.75
CA PHE A 537 29.56 -1.76 -13.74
C PHE A 537 29.39 -2.43 -15.11
N GLU A 538 29.52 -1.68 -16.21
CA GLU A 538 29.48 -2.24 -17.57
C GLU A 538 30.69 -3.13 -17.84
N MET A 539 31.90 -2.75 -17.39
CA MET A 539 33.07 -3.62 -17.50
C MET A 539 32.86 -4.94 -16.74
N LEU A 540 32.27 -4.90 -15.54
CA LEU A 540 32.00 -6.10 -14.76
C LEU A 540 31.02 -7.05 -15.47
N LYS A 541 30.03 -6.54 -16.22
CA LYS A 541 29.09 -7.38 -16.98
C LYS A 541 29.76 -8.19 -18.09
N ASP A 542 30.90 -7.72 -18.62
CA ASP A 542 31.61 -8.34 -19.74
C ASP A 542 32.64 -9.40 -19.30
N LEU A 543 32.93 -9.50 -18.00
CA LEU A 543 33.91 -10.43 -17.44
C LEU A 543 33.33 -11.83 -17.21
N ARG A 544 34.20 -12.84 -17.27
CA ARG A 544 33.84 -14.22 -16.88
C ARG A 544 33.78 -14.36 -15.36
N THR A 545 33.04 -15.34 -14.85
CA THR A 545 32.89 -15.60 -13.41
C THR A 545 34.23 -15.75 -12.70
N GLU A 546 35.20 -16.43 -13.31
CA GLU A 546 36.54 -16.59 -12.72
C GLU A 546 37.29 -15.26 -12.60
N GLU A 547 37.15 -14.38 -13.60
CA GLU A 547 37.77 -13.04 -13.61
C GLU A 547 37.08 -12.09 -12.61
N LEU A 548 35.76 -12.22 -12.43
CA LEU A 548 35.01 -11.45 -11.44
C LEU A 548 35.47 -11.75 -10.01
N ILE A 549 35.76 -13.01 -9.70
CA ILE A 549 36.25 -13.42 -8.39
C ILE A 549 37.61 -12.78 -8.09
N GLU A 550 38.49 -12.62 -9.10
CA GLU A 550 39.79 -11.94 -8.97
C GLU A 550 39.68 -10.44 -8.62
N HIS A 551 38.54 -9.81 -8.87
CA HIS A 551 38.27 -8.42 -8.50
C HIS A 551 37.83 -8.22 -7.03
N SER A 552 37.80 -9.30 -6.24
CA SER A 552 37.48 -9.25 -4.81
C SER A 552 38.71 -8.79 -4.00
N PRO A 553 38.62 -7.70 -3.21
CA PRO A 553 39.76 -7.17 -2.46
C PRO A 553 40.14 -7.99 -1.22
N ASP A 554 39.22 -8.83 -0.73
CA ASP A 554 39.37 -9.64 0.48
C ASP A 554 38.61 -10.97 0.36
N GLU A 555 38.93 -11.90 1.27
CA GLU A 555 38.38 -13.26 1.29
C GLU A 555 36.87 -13.28 1.59
N GLU A 556 36.35 -12.34 2.38
CA GLU A 556 34.92 -12.27 2.64
C GLU A 556 34.13 -11.87 1.39
N THR A 557 34.62 -10.88 0.65
CA THR A 557 34.02 -10.44 -0.60
C THR A 557 34.10 -11.55 -1.65
N ARG A 558 35.24 -12.25 -1.71
CA ARG A 558 35.46 -13.36 -2.64
C ARG A 558 34.43 -14.46 -2.44
N ASP A 559 34.27 -14.91 -1.21
CA ASP A 559 33.32 -15.97 -0.86
C ASP A 559 31.86 -15.54 -1.06
N LEU A 560 31.50 -14.32 -0.66
CA LEU A 560 30.15 -13.79 -0.84
C LEU A 560 29.78 -13.71 -2.33
N THR A 561 30.70 -13.22 -3.16
CA THR A 561 30.49 -13.06 -4.60
C THR A 561 30.39 -14.42 -5.27
N GLU A 562 31.19 -15.40 -4.87
CA GLU A 562 31.10 -16.79 -5.35
C GLU A 562 29.71 -17.39 -5.09
N HIS A 563 29.16 -17.20 -3.88
CA HIS A 563 27.80 -17.66 -3.56
C HIS A 563 26.70 -16.99 -4.41
N LEU A 564 26.91 -15.76 -4.88
CA LEU A 564 25.94 -15.03 -5.70
C LEU A 564 26.05 -15.36 -7.19
N LEU A 565 27.27 -15.48 -7.72
CA LEU A 565 27.53 -15.79 -9.13
C LEU A 565 27.33 -17.27 -9.44
N VAL A 566 27.53 -18.16 -8.47
CA VAL A 566 27.35 -19.61 -8.61
C VAL A 566 26.40 -20.12 -7.51
N PRO A 567 25.10 -19.73 -7.54
CA PRO A 567 24.14 -20.18 -6.55
C PRO A 567 23.86 -21.67 -6.72
N GLY A 568 23.77 -22.39 -5.60
CA GLY A 568 23.39 -23.81 -5.57
C GLY A 568 21.94 -24.06 -6.05
N ASP A 569 21.50 -25.32 -5.96
CA ASP A 569 20.19 -25.74 -6.50
C ASP A 569 18.99 -25.06 -5.82
N ASN A 570 19.14 -24.67 -4.54
CA ASN A 570 18.08 -23.99 -3.79
C ASN A 570 18.28 -22.46 -3.77
N VAL A 571 17.82 -21.80 -4.84
CA VAL A 571 17.93 -20.33 -5.00
C VAL A 571 16.93 -19.58 -4.11
N LYS A 572 15.85 -20.24 -3.66
CA LYS A 572 14.79 -19.60 -2.86
C LYS A 572 15.22 -19.49 -1.40
N GLY A 573 15.28 -18.27 -0.88
CA GLY A 573 15.77 -17.99 0.48
C GLY A 573 17.30 -17.96 0.60
N HIS A 574 18.02 -18.02 -0.52
CA HIS A 574 19.50 -17.98 -0.56
C HIS A 574 20.08 -16.73 0.12
N LEU A 575 19.44 -15.58 -0.07
CA LEU A 575 19.90 -14.30 0.50
C LEU A 575 19.80 -14.25 2.03
N SER A 576 18.81 -14.90 2.66
CA SER A 576 18.64 -14.93 4.12
C SER A 576 19.88 -15.45 4.85
N GLY A 577 20.50 -16.51 4.32
CA GLY A 577 21.72 -17.09 4.86
C GLY A 577 22.93 -16.18 4.64
N LEU A 578 22.98 -15.50 3.49
CA LEU A 578 24.08 -14.59 3.16
C LEU A 578 24.08 -13.30 3.99
N LEU A 579 22.95 -12.85 4.52
CA LEU A 579 22.93 -11.71 5.45
C LEU A 579 23.68 -11.99 6.77
N ALA A 580 23.87 -13.26 7.12
CA ALA A 580 24.70 -13.67 8.27
C ALA A 580 26.18 -13.86 7.92
N HIS A 581 26.56 -13.70 6.64
CA HIS A 581 27.92 -13.90 6.13
C HIS A 581 28.93 -12.91 6.77
N PRO A 582 30.20 -13.32 7.02
CA PRO A 582 31.21 -12.47 7.65
C PRO A 582 31.51 -11.14 6.96
N PHE A 583 31.20 -11.04 5.66
CA PHE A 583 31.22 -9.78 4.92
C PHE A 583 30.43 -8.67 5.66
N PHE A 584 29.25 -8.99 6.20
CA PHE A 584 28.40 -8.03 6.90
C PHE A 584 28.80 -7.79 8.36
N TRP A 585 29.77 -8.54 8.90
CA TRP A 585 30.23 -8.35 10.26
C TRP A 585 31.19 -7.17 10.32
N SER A 586 30.98 -6.26 11.28
CA SER A 586 31.97 -5.24 11.59
C SER A 586 33.30 -5.87 12.00
N TRP A 587 34.41 -5.15 11.85
CA TRP A 587 35.72 -5.64 12.31
C TRP A 587 35.72 -6.02 13.79
N GLU A 588 35.05 -5.24 14.62
CA GLU A 588 34.87 -5.55 16.04
C GLU A 588 34.03 -6.84 16.25
N SER A 589 32.98 -7.05 15.45
CA SER A 589 32.19 -8.29 15.51
C SER A 589 33.03 -9.51 15.10
N ARG A 590 33.84 -9.40 14.03
CA ARG A 590 34.77 -10.46 13.59
C ARG A 590 35.76 -10.80 14.70
N TYR A 591 36.37 -9.78 15.29
CA TYR A 591 37.32 -9.92 16.39
C TYR A 591 36.69 -10.59 17.62
N ARG A 592 35.49 -10.16 18.01
CA ARG A 592 34.73 -10.76 19.11
C ARG A 592 34.46 -12.25 18.87
N THR A 593 34.00 -12.62 17.68
CA THR A 593 33.78 -14.02 17.31
C THR A 593 35.05 -14.86 17.50
N LEU A 594 36.21 -14.38 17.01
CA LEU A 594 37.48 -15.09 17.16
C LEU A 594 37.87 -15.26 18.64
N ARG A 595 37.62 -14.24 19.48
CA ARG A 595 37.86 -14.31 20.93
C ARG A 595 36.93 -15.30 21.63
N ASP A 596 35.65 -15.29 21.28
CA ASP A 596 34.63 -16.14 21.91
C ASP A 596 34.86 -17.61 21.58
N VAL A 597 35.19 -17.91 20.31
CA VAL A 597 35.64 -19.25 19.91
C VAL A 597 36.92 -19.62 20.67
N GLY A 598 37.92 -18.73 20.73
CA GLY A 598 39.15 -18.94 21.50
C GLY A 598 38.95 -19.10 23.02
N ASN A 599 37.76 -18.79 23.54
CA ASN A 599 37.39 -18.96 24.93
C ASN A 599 36.75 -20.33 25.24
N GLU A 600 36.51 -21.18 24.23
CA GLU A 600 36.01 -22.54 24.45
C GLU A 600 36.99 -23.38 25.31
N SER A 601 36.44 -24.20 26.21
CA SER A 601 37.24 -24.94 27.19
C SER A 601 38.27 -25.85 26.55
N ASP A 602 37.88 -26.55 25.48
CA ASP A 602 38.74 -27.50 24.77
C ASP A 602 39.93 -26.79 24.09
N ILE A 603 39.74 -25.56 23.60
CA ILE A 603 40.82 -24.74 23.05
C ILE A 603 41.78 -24.30 24.17
N LYS A 604 41.24 -23.88 25.32
CA LYS A 604 42.07 -23.42 26.46
C LYS A 604 42.95 -24.55 27.01
N THR A 605 42.43 -25.76 27.12
CA THR A 605 43.13 -26.93 27.68
C THR A 605 43.88 -27.77 26.64
N ARG A 606 43.77 -27.45 25.33
CA ARG A 606 44.31 -28.24 24.22
C ARG A 606 43.80 -29.69 24.23
N ASN A 607 42.50 -29.87 24.45
CA ASN A 607 41.85 -31.17 24.44
C ASN A 607 41.74 -31.68 23.00
N THR A 608 42.67 -32.52 22.54
CA THR A 608 42.72 -33.02 21.16
C THR A 608 41.51 -33.89 20.77
N ASP A 609 40.81 -34.45 21.75
CA ASP A 609 39.57 -35.21 21.55
C ASP A 609 38.33 -34.30 21.50
N GLY A 610 38.49 -33.00 21.79
CA GLY A 610 37.44 -32.00 21.77
C GLY A 610 36.94 -31.73 20.34
N ARG A 611 35.61 -31.71 20.17
CA ARG A 611 34.95 -31.60 18.87
C ARG A 611 35.39 -30.34 18.09
N ILE A 612 35.52 -29.21 18.77
CA ILE A 612 35.93 -27.95 18.13
C ILE A 612 37.35 -27.99 17.56
N LEU A 613 38.30 -28.64 18.24
CA LEU A 613 39.67 -28.75 17.75
C LEU A 613 39.77 -29.72 16.58
N GLN A 614 38.93 -30.76 16.54
CA GLN A 614 38.81 -31.63 15.36
C GLN A 614 38.22 -30.89 14.16
N LEU A 615 37.21 -30.05 14.38
CA LEU A 615 36.61 -29.24 13.31
C LEU A 615 37.58 -28.19 12.74
N LEU A 616 38.40 -27.57 13.59
CA LEU A 616 39.37 -26.55 13.20
C LEU A 616 40.70 -27.13 12.65
N GLN A 617 40.82 -28.45 12.51
CA GLN A 617 41.99 -29.04 11.87
C GLN A 617 41.91 -28.86 10.34
N PRO A 618 43.01 -28.41 9.70
CA PRO A 618 43.06 -28.32 8.25
C PRO A 618 43.07 -29.72 7.63
N GLU A 619 42.32 -29.89 6.54
CA GLU A 619 42.31 -31.13 5.76
C GLU A 619 43.60 -31.26 4.93
N THR A 620 44.02 -32.50 4.61
CA THR A 620 45.26 -32.75 3.87
C THR A 620 45.29 -32.18 2.45
N SER A 621 44.15 -31.74 1.91
CA SER A 621 44.00 -31.11 0.60
C SER A 621 43.83 -29.57 0.64
N GLU A 622 43.88 -28.93 1.81
CA GLU A 622 43.73 -27.47 1.92
C GLU A 622 45.00 -26.72 1.49
N LEU A 623 44.83 -25.58 0.83
CA LEU A 623 45.93 -24.67 0.47
C LEU A 623 46.59 -24.08 1.73
N PRO A 624 47.86 -23.66 1.67
CA PRO A 624 48.53 -23.03 2.81
C PRO A 624 47.80 -21.76 3.26
N THR A 625 47.40 -21.71 4.53
CA THR A 625 46.74 -20.53 5.13
C THR A 625 47.76 -19.49 5.60
N SER A 626 47.34 -18.23 5.70
CA SER A 626 48.22 -17.14 6.18
C SER A 626 48.72 -17.38 7.62
N PHE A 627 47.98 -18.16 8.40
CA PHE A 627 48.25 -18.46 9.80
C PHE A 627 48.93 -19.82 10.04
N ALA A 628 49.39 -20.52 8.99
CA ALA A 628 50.04 -21.82 9.12
C ALA A 628 51.30 -21.79 10.02
N GLN A 629 52.02 -20.66 10.05
CA GLN A 629 53.16 -20.41 10.94
C GLN A 629 52.99 -19.10 11.72
N TRP A 630 51.77 -18.84 12.21
CA TRP A 630 51.37 -17.55 12.77
C TRP A 630 52.26 -17.02 13.91
N THR A 631 52.94 -17.90 14.67
CA THR A 631 53.83 -17.45 15.76
C THR A 631 55.04 -16.65 15.26
N ASN A 632 55.43 -16.80 14.00
CA ASN A 632 56.50 -16.02 13.36
C ASN A 632 56.01 -14.66 12.83
N GLU A 633 54.70 -14.51 12.63
CA GLU A 633 54.09 -13.32 12.03
C GLU A 633 53.75 -12.23 13.06
N VAL A 634 53.68 -12.62 14.34
CA VAL A 634 53.43 -11.74 15.49
C VAL A 634 54.73 -11.11 15.97
N ASP A 635 54.67 -9.83 16.36
CA ASP A 635 55.82 -9.11 16.92
C ASP A 635 56.49 -9.91 18.07
N GLU A 636 57.81 -10.08 17.99
CA GLU A 636 58.60 -10.92 18.89
C GLU A 636 58.45 -10.51 20.36
N TYR A 637 58.36 -9.20 20.64
CA TYR A 637 58.17 -8.70 21.99
C TYR A 637 56.79 -9.08 22.54
N VAL A 638 55.74 -8.89 21.74
CA VAL A 638 54.37 -9.29 22.11
C VAL A 638 54.32 -10.80 22.34
N MET A 639 54.92 -11.59 21.44
CA MET A 639 54.92 -13.05 21.54
C MET A 639 55.65 -13.53 22.79
N LYS A 640 56.81 -12.94 23.11
CA LYS A 640 57.57 -13.24 24.33
C LYS A 640 56.78 -12.91 25.60
N LYS A 641 56.11 -11.75 25.64
CA LYS A 641 55.25 -11.35 26.78
C LYS A 641 54.06 -12.29 26.96
N MET A 642 53.40 -12.67 25.86
CA MET A 642 52.25 -13.57 25.91
C MET A 642 52.65 -15.01 26.29
N ASN A 643 53.83 -15.47 25.89
CA ASN A 643 54.35 -16.77 26.33
C ASN A 643 54.76 -16.79 27.81
N ALA A 644 55.12 -15.65 28.40
CA ALA A 644 55.54 -15.56 29.80
C ALA A 644 54.42 -15.89 30.81
N PHE A 645 53.15 -15.89 30.38
CA PHE A 645 52.01 -16.34 31.20
C PHE A 645 51.98 -17.86 31.43
N TYR A 646 52.74 -18.64 30.65
CA TYR A 646 52.74 -20.10 30.73
C TYR A 646 54.02 -20.64 31.39
N LYS A 647 53.88 -21.77 32.10
CA LYS A 647 55.04 -22.51 32.64
C LYS A 647 55.92 -23.03 31.49
N LYS A 648 57.22 -23.16 31.77
CA LYS A 648 58.24 -23.63 30.82
C LYS A 648 57.77 -24.92 30.12
N GLY A 649 57.66 -24.89 28.79
CA GLY A 649 57.22 -26.03 27.96
C GLY A 649 55.77 -25.99 27.46
N ASN A 650 54.94 -25.04 27.90
CA ASN A 650 53.52 -24.92 27.48
C ASN A 650 53.24 -23.64 26.66
N THR A 651 54.23 -23.16 25.91
CA THR A 651 54.12 -21.98 25.02
C THR A 651 53.17 -22.25 23.86
N TYR A 652 52.71 -21.18 23.20
CA TYR A 652 51.85 -21.30 22.01
C TYR A 652 52.54 -22.08 20.89
N GLN A 653 51.75 -22.86 20.14
CA GLN A 653 52.15 -23.67 19.00
C GLN A 653 51.45 -23.17 17.72
N ASN A 654 52.00 -23.51 16.55
CA ASN A 654 51.42 -23.19 15.25
C ASN A 654 50.19 -24.06 14.93
N THR A 655 49.15 -23.95 15.77
CA THR A 655 47.82 -24.54 15.54
C THR A 655 46.76 -23.44 15.51
N VAL A 656 45.66 -23.68 14.82
CA VAL A 656 44.52 -22.74 14.74
C VAL A 656 43.94 -22.49 16.14
N GLY A 657 43.79 -23.54 16.95
CA GLY A 657 43.30 -23.42 18.33
C GLY A 657 44.18 -22.50 19.19
N ASP A 658 45.50 -22.63 19.11
CA ASP A 658 46.41 -21.76 19.86
C ASP A 658 46.43 -20.32 19.34
N LEU A 659 46.20 -20.08 18.04
CA LEU A 659 46.01 -18.73 17.50
C LEU A 659 44.73 -18.08 18.06
N LEU A 660 43.60 -18.79 18.04
CA LEU A 660 42.34 -18.28 18.60
C LEU A 660 42.46 -18.02 20.11
N LYS A 661 43.12 -18.93 20.83
CA LYS A 661 43.49 -18.75 22.24
C LYS A 661 44.38 -17.53 22.45
N PHE A 662 45.35 -17.30 21.57
CA PHE A 662 46.22 -16.12 21.61
C PHE A 662 45.42 -14.83 21.39
N ILE A 663 44.56 -14.77 20.37
CA ILE A 663 43.68 -13.63 20.06
C ILE A 663 42.80 -13.30 21.28
N ARG A 664 42.17 -14.32 21.87
CA ARG A 664 41.38 -14.21 23.10
C ARG A 664 42.20 -13.62 24.24
N ASN A 665 43.35 -14.20 24.55
CA ASN A 665 44.17 -13.78 25.69
C ASN A 665 44.77 -12.40 25.48
N LEU A 666 45.19 -12.06 24.26
CA LEU A 666 45.67 -10.72 23.94
C LEU A 666 44.57 -9.70 24.18
N GLY A 667 43.34 -9.97 23.74
CA GLY A 667 42.19 -9.08 23.94
C GLY A 667 41.85 -8.82 25.41
N GLU A 668 41.99 -9.82 26.29
CA GLU A 668 41.79 -9.64 27.74
C GLU A 668 42.82 -8.71 28.37
N HIS A 669 44.07 -8.71 27.87
CA HIS A 669 45.20 -8.06 28.55
C HIS A 669 45.69 -6.78 27.86
N ILE A 670 45.42 -6.57 26.57
CA ILE A 670 46.02 -5.47 25.79
C ILE A 670 45.64 -4.08 26.29
N ASN A 671 44.51 -3.94 26.98
CA ASN A 671 44.04 -2.67 27.54
C ASN A 671 44.51 -2.40 28.97
N GLU A 672 45.23 -3.33 29.61
CA GLU A 672 45.80 -3.12 30.94
C GLU A 672 46.96 -2.11 30.88
N GLN A 673 47.04 -1.16 31.84
CA GLN A 673 48.05 -0.08 31.83
C GLN A 673 49.50 -0.60 31.72
N LYS A 674 49.82 -1.73 32.36
CA LYS A 674 51.15 -2.35 32.31
C LYS A 674 51.55 -2.90 30.93
N ASN A 675 50.61 -2.96 29.98
CA ASN A 675 50.77 -3.53 28.65
C ASN A 675 50.77 -2.46 27.53
N ALA A 676 51.00 -1.19 27.86
CA ALA A 676 51.01 -0.07 26.91
C ALA A 676 51.94 -0.29 25.70
N GLU A 677 53.11 -0.91 25.90
CA GLU A 677 54.06 -1.23 24.82
C GLU A 677 53.53 -2.31 23.86
N MET A 678 52.77 -3.30 24.37
CA MET A 678 52.08 -4.26 23.50
C MET A 678 51.00 -3.57 22.69
N LYS A 679 50.23 -2.67 23.33
CA LYS A 679 49.20 -1.88 22.65
C LYS A 679 49.77 -0.96 21.56
N SER A 680 50.93 -0.34 21.77
CA SER A 680 51.57 0.49 20.73
C SER A 680 52.07 -0.31 19.53
N LYS A 681 52.41 -1.59 19.73
CA LYS A 681 52.90 -2.48 18.65
C LYS A 681 51.77 -3.13 17.86
N ILE A 682 50.69 -3.49 18.53
CA ILE A 682 49.50 -4.10 17.92
C ILE A 682 48.57 -3.03 17.32
N GLY A 683 48.47 -1.87 17.95
CA GLY A 683 47.51 -0.83 17.57
C GLY A 683 46.08 -1.25 17.93
N GLU A 684 45.18 -1.14 16.96
CA GLU A 684 43.79 -1.60 17.08
C GLU A 684 43.74 -3.12 16.80
N PRO A 685 43.38 -3.98 17.78
CA PRO A 685 43.49 -5.43 17.63
C PRO A 685 42.59 -6.03 16.55
N SER A 686 41.38 -5.50 16.35
CA SER A 686 40.42 -6.04 15.38
C SER A 686 40.94 -5.90 13.94
N GLN A 687 41.63 -4.80 13.66
CA GLN A 687 42.34 -4.48 12.45
C GLN A 687 43.61 -5.30 12.31
N TYR A 688 44.44 -5.35 13.36
CA TYR A 688 45.74 -6.05 13.33
C TYR A 688 45.60 -7.50 12.89
N PHE A 689 44.65 -8.23 13.48
CA PHE A 689 44.49 -9.65 13.17
C PHE A 689 43.90 -9.90 11.78
N GLN A 690 43.04 -9.00 11.27
CA GLN A 690 42.52 -9.11 9.91
C GLN A 690 43.58 -8.79 8.85
N GLU A 691 44.44 -7.80 9.10
CA GLU A 691 45.54 -7.48 8.18
C GLU A 691 46.63 -8.57 8.19
N LYS A 692 46.92 -9.14 9.35
CA LYS A 692 47.92 -10.19 9.49
C LYS A 692 47.44 -11.55 9.00
N PHE A 693 46.16 -11.87 9.23
CA PHE A 693 45.59 -13.17 8.93
C PHE A 693 44.26 -13.02 8.16
N PRO A 694 44.30 -12.57 6.90
CA PRO A 694 43.10 -12.17 6.14
C PRO A 694 42.12 -13.31 5.85
N ASP A 695 42.56 -14.56 5.88
CA ASP A 695 41.75 -15.76 5.65
C ASP A 695 41.19 -16.38 6.95
N LEU A 696 41.59 -15.90 8.14
CA LEU A 696 41.26 -16.53 9.42
C LEU A 696 39.77 -16.48 9.75
N VAL A 697 39.11 -15.34 9.53
CA VAL A 697 37.68 -15.16 9.85
C VAL A 697 36.85 -16.11 9.00
N MET A 698 37.09 -16.12 7.69
CA MET A 698 36.41 -17.02 6.75
C MET A 698 36.70 -18.49 7.04
N TYR A 699 37.93 -18.84 7.42
CA TYR A 699 38.27 -20.20 7.84
C TYR A 699 37.42 -20.68 9.03
N VAL A 700 37.36 -19.86 10.09
CA VAL A 700 36.57 -20.18 11.30
C VAL A 700 35.08 -20.24 10.97
N TYR A 701 34.57 -19.32 10.15
CA TYR A 701 33.20 -19.31 9.70
C TYR A 701 32.83 -20.62 8.97
N LYS A 702 33.58 -20.99 7.94
CA LYS A 702 33.33 -22.20 7.13
C LYS A 702 33.37 -23.50 7.97
N LYS A 703 34.32 -23.62 8.90
CA LYS A 703 34.44 -24.81 9.75
C LYS A 703 33.32 -24.93 10.79
N LEU A 704 32.74 -23.81 11.25
CA LEU A 704 31.82 -23.81 12.40
C LEU A 704 30.35 -23.46 12.06
N GLN A 705 30.05 -22.91 10.88
CA GLN A 705 28.70 -22.39 10.54
C GLN A 705 27.54 -23.38 10.71
N ASN A 706 27.77 -24.67 10.48
CA ASN A 706 26.74 -25.72 10.57
C ASN A 706 26.89 -26.58 11.85
N THR A 707 27.39 -25.98 12.93
CA THR A 707 27.70 -26.69 14.20
C THR A 707 27.15 -25.94 15.42
N GLU A 708 27.16 -26.55 16.60
CA GLU A 708 26.76 -25.86 17.84
C GLU A 708 27.61 -24.63 18.18
N TYR A 709 28.80 -24.50 17.58
CA TYR A 709 29.72 -23.39 17.80
C TYR A 709 29.34 -22.13 17.02
N ALA A 710 28.38 -22.21 16.09
CA ALA A 710 27.78 -21.05 15.44
C ALA A 710 27.09 -20.09 16.44
N LYS A 711 26.83 -20.54 17.68
CA LYS A 711 26.37 -19.69 18.80
C LYS A 711 27.28 -18.48 19.09
N HIS A 712 28.56 -18.55 18.67
CA HIS A 712 29.55 -17.49 18.82
C HIS A 712 29.49 -16.45 17.71
N PHE A 713 28.76 -16.72 16.63
CA PHE A 713 28.61 -15.77 15.54
C PHE A 713 27.65 -14.65 15.94
N PRO A 714 27.80 -13.44 15.37
CA PRO A 714 26.90 -12.34 15.65
C PRO A 714 25.45 -12.75 15.32
N LYS A 715 24.55 -12.65 16.31
CA LYS A 715 23.12 -12.86 16.06
C LYS A 715 22.63 -11.71 15.19
N ASN A 716 21.89 -12.02 14.11
CA ASN A 716 21.39 -11.06 13.13
C ASN A 716 21.05 -9.69 13.76
N LEU A 717 21.65 -8.63 13.19
CA LEU A 717 21.25 -7.24 13.34
C LEU A 717 19.80 -7.10 12.84
N ASN A 718 18.85 -7.49 13.67
CA ASN A 718 17.44 -7.32 13.43
C ASN A 718 17.06 -5.91 13.90
N PRO A 719 16.72 -4.96 13.01
CA PRO A 719 16.43 -3.58 13.39
C PRO A 719 15.13 -3.41 14.20
N ASN A 720 14.38 -4.49 14.47
CA ASN A 720 13.14 -4.48 15.23
C ASN A 720 13.28 -4.78 16.74
N LYS A 721 14.48 -4.68 17.31
CA LYS A 721 14.63 -4.49 18.75
C LYS A 721 15.02 -3.04 19.01
N ALA A 722 14.01 -2.22 19.29
CA ALA A 722 14.22 -1.04 20.11
C ALA A 722 14.87 -1.51 21.42
N ASP A 723 16.10 -1.07 21.66
CA ASP A 723 16.69 -1.13 22.98
C ASP A 723 15.84 -0.25 23.92
N VAL A 724 15.64 -0.77 25.13
CA VAL A 724 14.82 -0.24 26.23
C VAL A 724 15.02 1.24 26.51
#